data_AF-A0A0M9G2W1-F1
#
_entry.id   AF-A0A0M9G2W1-F1
#
_cell.length_a   1.000
_cell.length_b   1.000
_cell.length_c   1.000
_cell.angle_alpha   90.00
_cell.angle_beta   90.00
_cell.angle_gamma   90.00
#
_symmetry.space_group_name_H-M   'P 1'
#
loop_
_entity.id
_entity.type
_entity.pdbx_description
1 polymer ?
#
loop_
_entity_poly.entity_id
_entity_poly.type
_entity_poly.pdbx_seq_one_letter_code
_entity_poly.pdbx_strand_id
1 'polypeptide(L)'
;MFRRRCVGVAVAASLPERNALALSNSRRGVTTRGQFNPIHAFTAQSIAPARQATNKKEFETMITNPGPLRVAYSPDYLDWLYRAYNSKVRYARERKKAEEVFQGMLLTGQPANSDAAAAALPGAPPPGQTLRPPHSIRRLAGEARRAAAQEKLDVLAQDQGLLDLFERQPQFPAIHIDKASRYHVVELFKEMVLDRVWEPEEVWDKALLYRAILNERKSSYPSNYKYILDTAEEVVLVPRSSGESSHAAASSSPSDTDVVGESSSLVPKEEDYLYFLYLVRRYYLDNAVEGHVVLRCHRSPNASELLFSHPPPKDEQEVLKGVFGRTGAASPEKAPAEGEAAAKRAAPGALARPRPPSSYPPIEALWRCEENESLLRVLVFGELNLLVSENPFVRFPNAQAYLTRPSAATPASASSAGAGEDGRSLDQQQQQFRDNRRGNRRGGGGRDGDGGVSLSSIISEKRGHLLAPLARNVAMMIDARANDVRRLQQRHEREDTAGSQKFLRGAQVEENPALYSSYTDWSYFNPRAVRAEDRDALSRQAIAALKTYDQASKDIYRVGYEEAESANAKRVLEGRDNAPSYVPTLPHFVALIKKDPYVSFLTYVALPTEYGASAPAQPTALSNKRQLEKLVVQLGRALHRTALDFHKQPLRRVNRQKVQVAAALLDRFVKDRWRVHCAEQPSTEGVRDMAQRFSAFVPFEGRIWDESGFPSDARVEDYERWMAPPTA
;
A
#
# COMPACT_ATOMS: atom_id res chain seq x y z
N MET A 1 -26.47 -50.50 -28.26
CA MET A 1 -26.29 -49.64 -29.45
C MET A 1 -25.73 -48.30 -29.00
N PHE A 2 -24.52 -47.99 -29.46
CA PHE A 2 -23.78 -46.77 -29.12
C PHE A 2 -24.45 -45.52 -29.71
N ARG A 3 -24.72 -44.50 -28.88
CA ARG A 3 -24.90 -43.12 -29.36
C ARG A 3 -23.92 -42.21 -28.62
N ARG A 4 -22.84 -41.88 -29.34
CA ARG A 4 -21.81 -40.91 -29.01
C ARG A 4 -22.45 -39.52 -28.85
N ARG A 5 -22.18 -38.85 -27.73
CA ARG A 5 -22.37 -37.40 -27.58
C ARG A 5 -21.11 -36.72 -28.10
N CYS A 6 -21.26 -35.93 -29.16
CA CYS A 6 -20.22 -35.04 -29.65
C CYS A 6 -20.05 -33.89 -28.66
N VAL A 7 -18.87 -33.80 -28.04
CA VAL A 7 -18.38 -32.60 -27.36
C VAL A 7 -17.58 -31.84 -28.40
N GLY A 8 -18.13 -30.74 -28.91
CA GLY A 8 -17.44 -29.85 -29.83
C GLY A 8 -16.43 -28.99 -29.08
N VAL A 9 -15.18 -29.44 -29.08
CA VAL A 9 -14.00 -28.61 -28.78
C VAL A 9 -13.71 -27.80 -30.04
N ALA A 10 -14.00 -26.50 -30.02
CA ALA A 10 -13.56 -25.60 -31.08
C ALA A 10 -12.13 -25.13 -30.76
N VAL A 11 -11.16 -25.91 -31.26
CA VAL A 11 -9.79 -25.46 -31.49
C VAL A 11 -9.81 -24.52 -32.68
N ALA A 12 -9.59 -23.22 -32.46
CA ALA A 12 -9.36 -22.28 -33.55
C ALA A 12 -7.87 -22.30 -33.91
N ALA A 13 -7.55 -23.06 -34.97
CA ALA A 13 -6.26 -23.06 -35.62
C ALA A 13 -6.07 -21.75 -36.42
N SER A 14 -5.00 -21.03 -36.10
CA SER A 14 -4.07 -20.33 -37.01
C SER A 14 -4.57 -19.85 -38.37
N LEU A 15 -4.65 -18.53 -38.53
CA LEU A 15 -4.33 -17.83 -39.78
C LEU A 15 -3.08 -16.96 -39.51
N PRO A 16 -1.98 -17.14 -40.26
CA PRO A 16 -0.78 -16.33 -40.13
C PRO A 16 -0.88 -15.15 -41.08
N GLU A 17 -1.06 -13.93 -40.57
CA GLU A 17 -0.69 -12.66 -41.22
C GLU A 17 -1.33 -11.49 -40.45
N ARG A 18 -0.62 -11.00 -39.41
CA ARG A 18 -0.71 -9.63 -38.86
C ARG A 18 0.25 -9.41 -37.67
N ASN A 19 1.48 -9.91 -37.77
CA ASN A 19 2.51 -9.68 -36.75
C ASN A 19 3.33 -8.40 -37.01
N ALA A 20 2.67 -7.25 -37.19
CA ALA A 20 3.39 -5.98 -37.34
C ALA A 20 2.84 -4.77 -36.55
N LEU A 21 1.66 -4.85 -35.90
CA LEU A 21 1.09 -3.69 -35.20
C LEU A 21 0.39 -4.03 -33.87
N ALA A 22 0.90 -5.02 -33.14
CA ALA A 22 0.55 -5.24 -31.74
C ALA A 22 1.77 -4.99 -30.84
N LEU A 23 2.34 -3.79 -30.91
CA LEU A 23 3.00 -3.22 -29.74
C LEU A 23 1.90 -2.95 -28.71
N SER A 24 1.50 -4.00 -27.99
CA SER A 24 0.82 -3.82 -26.71
C SER A 24 1.70 -2.88 -25.91
N ASN A 25 1.23 -1.66 -25.68
CA ASN A 25 1.80 -0.70 -24.75
C ASN A 25 1.74 -1.33 -23.35
N SER A 26 2.64 -2.26 -23.08
CA SER A 26 3.02 -2.69 -21.75
C SER A 26 3.56 -1.44 -21.07
N ARG A 27 2.69 -0.77 -20.31
CA ARG A 27 3.10 0.32 -19.42
C ARG A 27 3.97 -0.32 -18.36
N ARG A 28 5.24 -0.52 -18.68
CA ARG A 28 6.23 -0.94 -17.69
C ARG A 28 6.26 0.14 -16.62
N GLY A 29 5.98 -0.23 -15.38
CA GLY A 29 6.11 0.68 -14.25
C GLY A 29 7.54 1.21 -14.16
N VAL A 30 7.71 2.41 -13.60
CA VAL A 30 9.05 2.98 -13.36
C VAL A 30 9.81 2.13 -12.33
N THR A 31 9.11 1.68 -11.28
CA THR A 31 9.54 0.60 -10.38
C THR A 31 8.58 -0.57 -10.48
N THR A 32 9.13 -1.78 -10.39
CA THR A 32 8.37 -3.02 -10.31
C THR A 32 8.99 -3.93 -9.26
N ARG A 33 8.25 -4.94 -8.80
CA ARG A 33 8.70 -5.90 -7.77
C ARG A 33 10.05 -6.52 -8.16
N GLY A 34 11.02 -6.46 -7.25
CA GLY A 34 12.35 -7.07 -7.43
C GLY A 34 13.27 -6.34 -8.41
N GLN A 35 12.91 -5.12 -8.82
CA GLN A 35 13.76 -4.27 -9.64
C GLN A 35 14.89 -3.67 -8.81
N PHE A 36 16.09 -3.57 -9.40
CA PHE A 36 17.20 -2.83 -8.81
C PHE A 36 17.12 -1.34 -9.15
N ASN A 37 17.20 -0.49 -8.12
CA ASN A 37 17.27 0.96 -8.24
C ASN A 37 18.60 1.47 -7.66
N PRO A 38 19.26 2.43 -8.32
CA PRO A 38 20.57 2.89 -7.88
C PRO A 38 20.44 3.85 -6.69
N ILE A 39 21.22 3.64 -5.63
CA ILE A 39 21.33 4.60 -4.51
C ILE A 39 22.52 5.56 -4.65
N HIS A 40 23.39 5.33 -5.64
CA HIS A 40 24.60 6.14 -5.85
C HIS A 40 24.45 7.08 -7.04
N ALA A 41 24.87 8.33 -6.83
CA ALA A 41 24.93 9.34 -7.88
C ALA A 41 26.28 9.30 -8.61
N PHE A 42 26.37 8.57 -9.72
CA PHE A 42 27.53 8.65 -10.62
C PHE A 42 27.43 9.90 -11.52
N THR A 43 27.81 11.05 -10.98
CA THR A 43 27.79 12.35 -11.68
C THR A 43 28.83 12.43 -12.80
N ALA A 44 28.73 13.42 -13.68
CA ALA A 44 29.70 13.67 -14.75
C ALA A 44 31.15 13.79 -14.23
N GLN A 45 31.34 14.29 -13.00
CA GLN A 45 32.66 14.39 -12.37
C GLN A 45 33.23 13.03 -11.97
N SER A 46 32.39 12.11 -11.48
CA SER A 46 32.79 10.76 -11.05
C SER A 46 33.15 9.83 -12.21
N ILE A 47 32.61 10.11 -13.40
CA ILE A 47 32.88 9.35 -14.63
C ILE A 47 33.91 10.05 -15.54
N ALA A 48 34.46 11.19 -15.10
CA ALA A 48 35.52 11.86 -15.83
C ALA A 48 36.80 11.00 -15.84
N PRO A 49 37.63 11.06 -16.89
CA PRO A 49 38.81 10.19 -17.03
C PRO A 49 39.78 10.20 -15.84
N ALA A 50 39.85 11.32 -15.10
CA ALA A 50 40.72 11.48 -13.94
C ALA A 50 40.20 10.80 -12.65
N ARG A 51 38.90 10.47 -12.58
CA ARG A 51 38.25 9.90 -11.38
C ARG A 51 37.47 8.61 -11.65
N GLN A 52 37.46 8.14 -12.90
CA GLN A 52 36.80 6.90 -13.28
C GLN A 52 37.48 5.70 -12.62
N ALA A 53 36.69 4.74 -12.15
CA ALA A 53 37.21 3.45 -11.70
C ALA A 53 37.59 2.60 -12.91
N THR A 54 38.81 2.09 -12.92
CA THR A 54 39.33 1.23 -13.99
C THR A 54 39.18 -0.26 -13.66
N ASN A 55 39.15 -0.60 -12.38
CA ASN A 55 39.03 -1.96 -11.89
C ASN A 55 37.95 -2.08 -10.80
N LYS A 56 37.62 -3.32 -10.41
CA LYS A 56 36.59 -3.59 -9.40
C LYS A 56 36.92 -3.04 -8.01
N LYS A 57 38.20 -3.02 -7.62
CA LYS A 57 38.64 -2.53 -6.29
C LYS A 57 38.47 -1.02 -6.15
N GLU A 58 38.80 -0.27 -7.19
CA GLU A 58 38.55 1.18 -7.28
C GLU A 58 37.05 1.46 -7.25
N PHE A 59 36.24 0.64 -7.92
CA PHE A 59 34.79 0.75 -7.88
C PHE A 59 34.21 0.48 -6.48
N GLU A 60 34.70 -0.55 -5.79
CA GLU A 60 34.33 -0.84 -4.39
C GLU A 60 34.65 0.35 -3.47
N THR A 61 35.80 1.00 -3.68
CA THR A 61 36.20 2.21 -2.94
C THR A 61 35.25 3.36 -3.24
N MET A 62 34.82 3.50 -4.50
CA MET A 62 33.91 4.56 -4.94
C MET A 62 32.50 4.45 -4.36
N ILE A 63 31.98 3.25 -4.18
CA ILE A 63 30.62 3.02 -3.62
C ILE A 63 30.60 2.96 -2.08
N THR A 64 31.78 2.93 -1.45
CA THR A 64 31.89 2.88 0.01
C THR A 64 31.64 4.28 0.60
N ASN A 65 30.54 4.42 1.35
CA ASN A 65 30.20 5.68 1.99
C ASN A 65 31.25 6.04 3.08
N PRO A 66 31.87 7.24 3.03
CA PRO A 66 32.76 7.69 4.11
C PRO A 66 32.01 8.01 5.40
N GLY A 67 30.70 8.29 5.31
CA GLY A 67 29.83 8.68 6.42
C GLY A 67 29.55 7.57 7.46
N PRO A 68 28.62 7.82 8.40
CA PRO A 68 28.38 6.96 9.57
C PRO A 68 27.62 5.67 9.24
N LEU A 69 27.06 5.55 8.03
CA LEU A 69 26.29 4.39 7.57
C LEU A 69 27.08 3.58 6.56
N ARG A 70 27.30 2.29 6.85
CA ARG A 70 27.87 1.34 5.90
C ARG A 70 26.79 0.40 5.38
N VAL A 71 26.44 0.55 4.11
CA VAL A 71 25.50 -0.32 3.40
C VAL A 71 26.24 -1.53 2.84
N ALA A 72 25.76 -2.73 3.16
CA ALA A 72 26.17 -3.96 2.51
C ALA A 72 25.27 -4.25 1.31
N TYR A 73 25.81 -4.95 0.32
CA TYR A 73 25.13 -5.24 -0.93
C TYR A 73 25.15 -6.74 -1.23
N SER A 74 24.11 -7.24 -1.87
CA SER A 74 24.14 -8.57 -2.49
C SER A 74 25.13 -8.60 -3.67
N PRO A 75 25.78 -9.75 -3.95
CA PRO A 75 26.66 -9.90 -5.10
C PRO A 75 25.98 -9.56 -6.44
N ASP A 76 24.71 -9.95 -6.60
CA ASP A 76 23.93 -9.71 -7.82
C ASP A 76 23.68 -8.22 -8.06
N TYR A 77 23.33 -7.47 -7.02
CA TYR A 77 23.17 -6.02 -7.11
C TYR A 77 24.50 -5.32 -7.41
N LEU A 78 25.61 -5.76 -6.81
CA LEU A 78 26.94 -5.21 -7.10
C LEU A 78 27.36 -5.42 -8.54
N ASP A 79 27.15 -6.62 -9.09
CA ASP A 79 27.45 -6.91 -10.50
C ASP A 79 26.57 -6.06 -11.44
N TRP A 80 25.27 -5.98 -11.17
CA TRP A 80 24.38 -5.10 -11.92
C TRP A 80 24.82 -3.64 -11.87
N LEU A 81 25.16 -3.11 -10.69
CA LEU A 81 25.58 -1.73 -10.51
C LEU A 81 26.91 -1.45 -11.22
N TYR A 82 27.86 -2.39 -11.18
CA TYR A 82 29.14 -2.27 -11.88
C TYR A 82 28.98 -2.28 -13.41
N ARG A 83 28.09 -3.14 -13.94
CA ARG A 83 27.75 -3.15 -15.38
C ARG A 83 27.07 -1.85 -15.80
N ALA A 84 26.15 -1.33 -14.99
CA ALA A 84 25.48 -0.06 -15.23
C ALA A 84 26.48 1.11 -15.22
N TYR A 85 27.43 1.12 -14.26
CA TYR A 85 28.51 2.10 -14.19
C TYR A 85 29.37 2.09 -15.46
N ASN A 86 29.88 0.93 -15.87
CA ASN A 86 30.70 0.79 -17.08
C ASN A 86 29.95 1.23 -18.34
N SER A 87 28.64 0.92 -18.42
CA SER A 87 27.78 1.36 -19.52
C SER A 87 27.62 2.88 -19.54
N LYS A 88 27.48 3.51 -18.37
CA LYS A 88 27.41 4.98 -18.24
C LYS A 88 28.72 5.66 -18.65
N VAL A 89 29.87 5.12 -18.25
CA VAL A 89 31.20 5.60 -18.66
C VAL A 89 31.37 5.49 -20.18
N ARG A 90 31.00 4.33 -20.75
CA ARG A 90 31.05 4.11 -22.20
C ARG A 90 30.16 5.10 -22.95
N TYR A 91 28.91 5.26 -22.51
CA TYR A 91 27.96 6.20 -23.11
C TYR A 91 28.47 7.64 -23.09
N ALA A 92 29.02 8.09 -21.96
CA ALA A 92 29.60 9.43 -21.85
C ALA A 92 30.80 9.63 -22.78
N ARG A 93 31.65 8.62 -22.93
CA ARG A 93 32.80 8.64 -23.84
C ARG A 93 32.36 8.68 -25.31
N GLU A 94 31.40 7.86 -25.70
CA GLU A 94 30.86 7.83 -27.07
C GLU A 94 30.15 9.14 -27.42
N ARG A 95 29.38 9.70 -26.47
CA ARG A 95 28.74 11.01 -26.64
C ARG A 95 29.78 12.13 -26.84
N LYS A 96 30.81 12.19 -26.01
CA LYS A 96 31.87 13.20 -26.13
C LYS A 96 32.60 13.10 -27.47
N LYS A 97 32.93 11.87 -27.90
CA LYS A 97 33.54 11.63 -29.22
C LYS A 97 32.63 12.09 -30.36
N ALA A 98 31.32 11.83 -30.27
CA ALA A 98 30.37 12.32 -31.26
C ALA A 98 30.36 13.85 -31.30
N GLU A 99 30.29 14.53 -30.15
CA GLU A 99 30.35 15.99 -30.05
C GLU A 99 31.65 16.57 -30.63
N GLU A 100 32.80 15.95 -30.39
CA GLU A 100 34.11 16.32 -30.96
C GLU A 100 34.12 16.17 -32.50
N VAL A 101 33.60 15.05 -33.03
CA VAL A 101 33.48 14.83 -34.49
C VAL A 101 32.54 15.85 -35.13
N PHE A 102 31.40 16.16 -34.50
CA PHE A 102 30.47 17.18 -34.99
C PHE A 102 31.08 18.59 -34.97
N GLN A 103 31.87 18.94 -33.95
CA GLN A 103 32.62 20.20 -33.91
C GLN A 103 33.67 20.26 -35.04
N GLY A 104 34.39 19.16 -35.29
CA GLY A 104 35.36 19.05 -36.39
C GLY A 104 34.72 19.14 -37.77
N MET A 105 33.54 18.54 -37.97
CA MET A 105 32.77 18.61 -39.22
C MET A 105 32.21 20.02 -39.50
N LEU A 106 31.73 20.72 -38.48
CA LEU A 106 31.26 22.10 -38.60
C LEU A 106 32.37 23.07 -39.04
N LEU A 107 33.63 22.78 -38.68
CA LEU A 107 34.80 23.58 -39.04
C LEU A 107 35.37 23.24 -40.43
N THR A 108 35.10 22.05 -40.97
CA THR A 108 35.75 21.53 -42.20
C THR A 108 34.84 21.44 -43.42
N GLY A 109 33.52 21.63 -43.27
CA GLY A 109 32.58 21.71 -44.39
C GLY A 109 32.44 20.44 -45.23
N GLN A 110 32.97 19.30 -44.79
CA GLN A 110 32.87 18.03 -45.53
C GLN A 110 31.58 17.26 -45.18
N PRO A 111 30.85 16.73 -46.19
CA PRO A 111 29.70 15.85 -45.95
C PRO A 111 30.17 14.48 -45.43
N ALA A 112 29.49 13.96 -44.40
CA ALA A 112 29.82 12.69 -43.77
C ALA A 112 29.38 11.49 -44.64
N ASN A 113 30.34 10.79 -45.25
CA ASN A 113 30.09 9.59 -46.06
C ASN A 113 29.86 8.29 -45.25
N SER A 114 29.27 8.36 -44.04
CA SER A 114 29.00 7.15 -43.24
C SER A 114 27.70 7.23 -42.42
N ASP A 115 26.56 7.17 -43.10
CA ASP A 115 25.22 7.36 -42.50
C ASP A 115 24.77 6.23 -41.55
N ALA A 116 25.37 5.03 -41.59
CA ALA A 116 24.92 3.91 -40.77
C ALA A 116 25.48 3.89 -39.33
N ALA A 117 26.71 4.36 -39.12
CA ALA A 117 27.37 4.35 -37.81
C ALA A 117 27.01 5.59 -36.97
N ALA A 118 26.72 6.72 -37.62
CA ALA A 118 26.35 7.97 -36.95
C ALA A 118 24.93 7.94 -36.37
N ALA A 119 24.01 7.15 -36.96
CA ALA A 119 22.64 6.97 -36.47
C ALA A 119 22.56 6.22 -35.12
N ALA A 120 23.62 5.51 -34.73
CA ALA A 120 23.70 4.75 -33.48
C ALA A 120 24.36 5.54 -32.32
N LEU A 121 24.82 6.77 -32.56
CA LEU A 121 25.55 7.55 -31.56
C LEU A 121 24.60 8.34 -30.63
N PRO A 122 24.95 8.52 -29.35
CA PRO A 122 24.19 9.34 -28.41
C PRO A 122 23.98 10.77 -28.92
N GLY A 123 22.73 11.21 -29.06
CA GLY A 123 22.38 12.53 -29.58
C GLY A 123 22.09 12.59 -31.08
N ALA A 124 22.25 11.46 -31.79
CA ALA A 124 21.81 11.33 -33.18
C ALA A 124 20.33 11.70 -33.35
N PRO A 125 19.97 12.35 -34.47
CA PRO A 125 18.58 12.69 -34.72
C PRO A 125 17.72 11.43 -34.90
N PRO A 126 16.45 11.46 -34.48
CA PRO A 126 15.49 10.43 -34.85
C PRO A 126 15.41 10.26 -36.38
N PRO A 127 15.02 9.08 -36.89
CA PRO A 127 14.81 8.87 -38.32
C PRO A 127 13.89 9.93 -38.93
N GLY A 128 14.29 10.50 -40.08
CA GLY A 128 13.52 11.54 -40.78
C GLY A 128 13.60 12.94 -40.15
N GLN A 129 14.41 13.14 -39.12
CA GLN A 129 14.61 14.45 -38.50
C GLN A 129 16.04 14.95 -38.68
N THR A 130 16.19 16.26 -38.65
CA THR A 130 17.48 16.96 -38.72
C THR A 130 17.71 17.74 -37.43
N LEU A 131 18.97 17.83 -37.01
CA LEU A 131 19.36 18.58 -35.82
C LEU A 131 19.27 20.09 -36.10
N ARG A 132 18.70 20.87 -35.17
CA ARG A 132 18.69 22.34 -35.27
C ARG A 132 20.06 22.94 -34.94
N PRO A 133 20.36 24.17 -35.37
CA PRO A 133 21.61 24.85 -35.00
C PRO A 133 21.76 25.04 -33.48
N PRO A 134 22.98 24.90 -32.92
CA PRO A 134 23.23 24.87 -31.47
C PRO A 134 22.75 26.13 -30.74
N HIS A 135 22.94 27.31 -31.33
CA HIS A 135 22.54 28.59 -30.72
C HIS A 135 21.12 29.02 -31.06
N SER A 136 20.30 28.15 -31.66
CA SER A 136 18.89 28.47 -31.91
C SER A 136 18.09 28.44 -30.61
N ILE A 137 17.20 29.42 -30.40
CA ILE A 137 16.40 29.55 -29.17
C ILE A 137 15.64 28.25 -28.86
N ARG A 138 15.05 27.61 -29.88
CA ARG A 138 14.33 26.34 -29.71
C ARG A 138 15.27 25.22 -29.24
N ARG A 139 16.44 25.08 -29.84
CA ARG A 139 17.40 24.04 -29.44
C ARG A 139 17.92 24.27 -28.04
N LEU A 140 18.27 25.51 -27.68
CA LEU A 140 18.71 25.85 -26.32
C LEU A 140 17.63 25.53 -25.28
N ALA A 141 16.37 25.89 -25.55
CA ALA A 141 15.25 25.57 -24.68
C ALA A 141 15.01 24.06 -24.57
N GLY A 142 15.11 23.33 -25.70
CA GLY A 142 14.98 21.88 -25.75
C GLY A 142 16.10 21.16 -24.98
N GLU A 143 17.35 21.53 -25.18
CA GLU A 143 18.50 20.96 -24.47
C GLU A 143 18.42 21.24 -22.96
N ALA A 144 18.06 22.46 -22.56
CA ALA A 144 17.84 22.81 -21.16
C ALA A 144 16.69 22.00 -20.53
N ARG A 145 15.56 21.86 -21.25
CA ARG A 145 14.42 21.04 -20.80
C ARG A 145 14.79 19.57 -20.67
N ARG A 146 15.56 19.02 -21.62
CA ARG A 146 16.04 17.64 -21.60
C ARG A 146 17.01 17.39 -20.45
N ALA A 147 17.92 18.34 -20.19
CA ALA A 147 18.85 18.27 -19.07
C ALA A 147 18.11 18.27 -17.72
N ALA A 148 17.19 19.23 -17.50
CA ALA A 148 16.40 19.30 -16.27
C ALA A 148 15.50 18.07 -16.07
N ALA A 149 14.92 17.53 -17.15
CA ALA A 149 14.14 16.30 -17.07
C ALA A 149 15.00 15.08 -16.72
N GLN A 150 16.21 14.98 -17.27
CA GLN A 150 17.14 13.89 -16.95
C GLN A 150 17.62 13.97 -15.49
N GLU A 151 18.00 15.16 -15.02
CA GLU A 151 18.41 15.37 -13.63
C GLU A 151 17.28 14.96 -12.67
N LYS A 152 16.04 15.36 -12.98
CA LYS A 152 14.87 14.94 -12.20
C LYS A 152 14.68 13.43 -12.20
N LEU A 153 14.87 12.75 -13.33
CA LEU A 153 14.78 11.28 -13.40
C LEU A 153 15.87 10.60 -12.58
N ASP A 154 17.10 11.13 -12.61
CA ASP A 154 18.24 10.60 -11.85
C ASP A 154 17.99 10.70 -10.34
N VAL A 155 17.42 11.81 -9.86
CA VAL A 155 17.02 11.98 -8.44
C VAL A 155 15.88 11.03 -8.07
N LEU A 156 14.82 10.95 -8.88
CA LEU A 156 13.69 10.07 -8.59
C LEU A 156 14.08 8.59 -8.57
N ALA A 157 15.04 8.17 -9.40
CA ALA A 157 15.59 6.82 -9.38
C ALA A 157 16.35 6.54 -8.06
N GLN A 158 17.08 7.54 -7.55
CA GLN A 158 17.76 7.46 -6.26
C GLN A 158 16.78 7.42 -5.10
N ASP A 159 15.74 8.24 -5.12
CA ASP A 159 14.69 8.25 -4.10
C ASP A 159 14.01 6.87 -4.01
N GLN A 160 13.74 6.23 -5.15
CA GLN A 160 13.23 4.85 -5.16
C GLN A 160 14.23 3.85 -4.59
N GLY A 161 15.52 4.00 -4.90
CA GLY A 161 16.58 3.18 -4.30
C GLY A 161 16.70 3.40 -2.78
N LEU A 162 16.51 4.62 -2.30
CA LEU A 162 16.51 4.94 -0.87
C LEU A 162 15.30 4.32 -0.16
N LEU A 163 14.12 4.34 -0.81
CA LEU A 163 12.96 3.59 -0.32
C LEU A 163 13.30 2.10 -0.23
N ASP A 164 13.90 1.50 -1.26
CA ASP A 164 14.31 0.09 -1.24
C ASP A 164 15.33 -0.22 -0.12
N LEU A 165 16.28 0.68 0.10
CA LEU A 165 17.30 0.57 1.14
C LEU A 165 16.68 0.48 2.53
N PHE A 166 15.74 1.38 2.82
CA PHE A 166 15.13 1.56 4.13
C PHE A 166 13.87 0.70 4.37
N GLU A 167 13.23 0.23 3.29
CA GLU A 167 12.25 -0.86 3.32
C GLU A 167 12.89 -2.22 3.62
N ARG A 168 14.22 -2.29 3.47
CA ARG A 168 15.02 -3.49 3.67
C ARG A 168 14.79 -4.54 2.59
N GLN A 169 14.85 -4.09 1.33
CA GLN A 169 14.85 -4.99 0.19
C GLN A 169 16.09 -5.91 0.20
N PRO A 170 15.97 -7.18 -0.24
CA PRO A 170 17.01 -8.19 -0.11
C PRO A 170 18.37 -7.83 -0.73
N GLN A 171 18.38 -6.98 -1.77
CA GLN A 171 19.62 -6.51 -2.39
C GLN A 171 20.52 -5.70 -1.44
N PHE A 172 19.95 -5.15 -0.37
CA PHE A 172 20.66 -4.42 0.68
C PHE A 172 20.61 -5.23 1.97
N PRO A 173 21.40 -6.32 2.12
CA PRO A 173 21.25 -7.28 3.22
C PRO A 173 21.50 -6.67 4.62
N ALA A 174 22.40 -5.69 4.75
CA ALA A 174 22.72 -5.11 6.05
C ALA A 174 23.03 -3.61 5.95
N ILE A 175 22.67 -2.87 6.99
CA ILE A 175 23.04 -1.46 7.19
C ILE A 175 23.71 -1.36 8.56
N HIS A 176 25.02 -1.12 8.54
CA HIS A 176 25.84 -1.03 9.74
C HIS A 176 25.93 0.41 10.25
N ILE A 177 25.95 0.55 11.57
CA ILE A 177 25.98 1.81 12.32
C ILE A 177 27.21 1.88 13.24
N ASP A 178 28.30 1.19 12.88
CA ASP A 178 29.53 1.10 13.68
C ASP A 178 30.22 2.47 13.85
N LYS A 179 30.13 3.34 12.85
CA LYS A 179 30.67 4.72 12.87
C LYS A 179 29.66 5.77 13.35
N ALA A 180 28.45 5.37 13.72
CA ALA A 180 27.41 6.30 14.12
C ALA A 180 27.66 6.84 15.53
N SER A 181 27.73 8.18 15.65
CA SER A 181 27.61 8.86 16.93
C SER A 181 26.15 8.88 17.40
N ARG A 182 25.93 9.20 18.69
CA ARG A 182 24.60 9.33 19.30
C ARG A 182 23.62 10.16 18.48
N TYR A 183 24.07 11.28 17.92
CA TYR A 183 23.25 12.14 17.05
C TYR A 183 22.62 11.34 15.89
N HIS A 184 23.43 10.58 15.16
CA HIS A 184 22.96 9.81 14.01
C HIS A 184 21.98 8.72 14.42
N VAL A 185 22.23 8.04 15.54
CA VAL A 185 21.35 6.98 16.06
C VAL A 185 20.00 7.56 16.48
N VAL A 186 19.98 8.73 17.10
CA VAL A 186 18.74 9.42 17.50
C VAL A 186 17.93 9.87 16.29
N GLU A 187 18.58 10.46 15.27
CA GLU A 187 17.86 10.88 14.06
C GLU A 187 17.32 9.68 13.27
N LEU A 188 18.11 8.61 13.12
CA LEU A 188 17.62 7.35 12.55
C LEU A 188 16.44 6.81 13.35
N PHE A 189 16.51 6.83 14.68
CA PHE A 189 15.40 6.37 15.51
C PHE A 189 14.12 7.19 15.27
N LYS A 190 14.21 8.52 15.24
CA LYS A 190 13.04 9.38 15.03
C LYS A 190 12.37 9.11 13.69
N GLU A 191 13.12 9.19 12.60
CA GLU A 191 12.59 9.03 11.24
C GLU A 191 12.13 7.60 10.93
N MET A 192 12.86 6.60 11.44
CA MET A 192 12.68 5.20 11.03
C MET A 192 11.76 4.41 11.96
N VAL A 193 11.62 4.84 13.21
CA VAL A 193 10.85 4.13 14.26
C VAL A 193 9.78 5.05 14.84
N LEU A 194 10.15 6.16 15.46
CA LEU A 194 9.21 6.99 16.24
C LEU A 194 8.06 7.53 15.39
N ASP A 195 8.36 8.11 14.22
CA ASP A 195 7.36 8.72 13.33
C ASP A 195 6.36 7.72 12.74
N ARG A 196 6.67 6.41 12.80
CA ARG A 196 5.88 5.33 12.20
C ARG A 196 5.04 4.55 13.21
N VAL A 197 5.35 4.65 14.50
CA VAL A 197 4.73 3.84 15.55
C VAL A 197 3.48 4.52 16.10
N TRP A 198 2.44 3.72 16.37
CA TRP A 198 1.18 4.20 16.96
C TRP A 198 1.26 4.31 18.48
N GLU A 199 1.89 3.33 19.15
CA GLU A 199 1.98 3.25 20.61
C GLU A 199 3.44 3.24 21.09
N PRO A 200 3.82 4.11 22.04
CA PRO A 200 5.20 4.20 22.51
C PRO A 200 5.68 2.92 23.23
N GLU A 201 4.76 2.15 23.83
CA GLU A 201 5.08 0.88 24.51
C GLU A 201 5.65 -0.16 23.53
N GLU A 202 5.14 -0.20 22.29
CA GLU A 202 5.64 -1.12 21.26
C GLU A 202 7.11 -0.89 20.94
N VAL A 203 7.61 0.33 21.11
CA VAL A 203 9.02 0.68 20.86
C VAL A 203 9.92 0.02 21.91
N TRP A 204 9.52 0.07 23.17
CA TRP A 204 10.23 -0.58 24.27
C TRP A 204 10.20 -2.10 24.13
N ASP A 205 9.03 -2.66 23.80
CA ASP A 205 8.87 -4.10 23.56
C ASP A 205 9.81 -4.57 22.44
N LYS A 206 9.85 -3.83 21.32
CA LYS A 206 10.75 -4.11 20.19
C LYS A 206 12.21 -4.07 20.62
N ALA A 207 12.61 -3.04 21.37
CA ALA A 207 14.00 -2.88 21.79
C ALA A 207 14.46 -4.05 22.68
N LEU A 208 13.64 -4.43 23.66
CA LEU A 208 13.93 -5.55 24.56
C LEU A 208 13.87 -6.91 23.84
N LEU A 209 12.93 -7.07 22.92
CA LEU A 209 12.84 -8.29 22.11
C LEU A 209 14.04 -8.44 21.17
N TYR A 210 14.46 -7.38 20.46
CA TYR A 210 15.64 -7.43 19.59
C TYR A 210 16.90 -7.71 20.39
N ARG A 211 17.03 -7.15 21.59
CA ARG A 211 18.12 -7.52 22.50
C ARG A 211 18.09 -9.01 22.86
N ALA A 212 16.92 -9.55 23.21
CA ALA A 212 16.78 -10.97 23.55
C ALA A 212 17.13 -11.88 22.35
N ILE A 213 16.71 -11.53 21.14
CA ILE A 213 17.04 -12.25 19.90
C ILE A 213 18.55 -12.20 19.64
N LEU A 214 19.19 -11.02 19.75
CA LEU A 214 20.63 -10.87 19.53
C LEU A 214 21.45 -11.73 20.51
N ASN A 215 21.07 -11.74 21.79
CA ASN A 215 21.78 -12.49 22.83
C ASN A 215 21.58 -14.01 22.68
N GLU A 216 20.36 -14.48 22.40
CA GLU A 216 20.08 -15.91 22.25
C GLU A 216 20.68 -16.48 20.95
N ARG A 217 20.75 -15.68 19.89
CA ARG A 217 21.29 -16.08 18.56
C ARG A 217 22.72 -15.61 18.31
N LYS A 218 23.47 -15.25 19.36
CA LYS A 218 24.83 -14.68 19.26
C LYS A 218 25.78 -15.50 18.37
N SER A 219 25.72 -16.83 18.45
CA SER A 219 26.62 -17.74 17.72
C SER A 219 26.32 -17.87 16.22
N SER A 220 25.10 -17.55 15.77
CA SER A 220 24.72 -17.66 14.35
C SER A 220 25.02 -16.41 13.53
N TYR A 221 25.29 -15.28 14.17
CA TYR A 221 25.52 -14.03 13.45
C TYR A 221 26.92 -13.97 12.83
N PRO A 222 27.05 -13.30 11.67
CA PRO A 222 28.33 -13.10 11.01
C PRO A 222 29.26 -12.19 11.83
N SER A 223 30.58 -12.30 11.58
CA SER A 223 31.61 -11.59 12.35
C SER A 223 31.51 -10.06 12.28
N ASN A 224 30.93 -9.52 11.20
CA ASN A 224 30.67 -8.09 11.04
C ASN A 224 29.58 -7.55 12.00
N TYR A 225 28.87 -8.40 12.76
CA TYR A 225 27.90 -8.00 13.78
C TYR A 225 28.51 -7.93 15.19
N LYS A 226 29.80 -8.26 15.37
CA LYS A 226 30.44 -8.28 16.69
C LYS A 226 30.22 -6.99 17.49
N TYR A 227 30.36 -5.83 16.85
CA TYR A 227 30.21 -4.53 17.52
C TYR A 227 28.83 -4.35 18.18
N ILE A 228 27.74 -4.84 17.57
CA ILE A 228 26.40 -4.70 18.15
C ILE A 228 26.13 -5.76 19.21
N LEU A 229 26.76 -6.93 19.11
CA LEU A 229 26.66 -7.98 20.13
C LEU A 229 27.33 -7.51 21.43
N ASP A 230 28.47 -6.84 21.33
CA ASP A 230 29.13 -6.22 22.48
C ASP A 230 28.22 -5.12 23.08
N THR A 231 27.61 -4.25 22.24
CA THR A 231 26.63 -3.24 22.71
C THR A 231 25.38 -3.85 23.36
N ALA A 232 24.91 -5.01 22.91
CA ALA A 232 23.73 -5.68 23.49
C ALA A 232 23.99 -6.23 24.90
N GLU A 233 25.24 -6.54 25.22
CA GLU A 233 25.71 -6.94 26.56
C GLU A 233 25.86 -5.73 27.48
N GLU A 234 26.25 -4.57 26.95
CA GLU A 234 26.40 -3.29 27.68
C GLU A 234 25.07 -2.58 28.02
N VAL A 235 23.92 -3.15 27.66
CA VAL A 235 22.61 -2.55 27.96
C VAL A 235 22.33 -2.55 29.47
N VAL A 236 22.18 -1.34 30.00
CA VAL A 236 21.81 -1.07 31.40
C VAL A 236 20.33 -1.40 31.62
N LEU A 237 20.03 -2.11 32.71
CA LEU A 237 18.67 -2.41 33.17
C LEU A 237 18.58 -2.15 34.67
N VAL A 238 17.36 -1.87 35.16
CA VAL A 238 17.10 -1.82 36.59
C VAL A 238 17.13 -3.25 37.16
N PRO A 239 18.02 -3.57 38.14
CA PRO A 239 18.12 -4.90 38.73
C PRO A 239 16.81 -5.34 39.40
N ARG A 240 16.59 -6.65 39.51
CA ARG A 240 15.44 -7.19 40.26
C ARG A 240 15.52 -6.77 41.73
N SER A 241 14.43 -6.25 42.28
CA SER A 241 14.30 -6.01 43.72
C SER A 241 14.33 -7.36 44.45
N SER A 242 15.45 -7.69 45.08
CA SER A 242 15.59 -8.88 45.90
C SER A 242 14.86 -8.67 47.24
N GLY A 243 13.54 -8.90 47.26
CA GLY A 243 12.78 -9.08 48.50
C GLY A 243 11.44 -8.36 48.58
N GLU A 244 10.36 -8.99 48.11
CA GLU A 244 9.02 -8.77 48.66
C GLU A 244 8.43 -10.12 49.06
N SER A 245 8.75 -10.52 50.30
CA SER A 245 7.89 -11.48 51.01
C SER A 245 6.68 -10.70 51.52
N SER A 246 5.50 -11.17 51.16
CA SER A 246 4.21 -10.67 51.55
C SER A 246 4.08 -10.55 53.07
N HIS A 247 3.97 -9.34 53.62
CA HIS A 247 3.08 -9.02 54.75
C HIS A 247 2.86 -7.51 54.83
N ALA A 248 1.59 -7.13 54.91
CA ALA A 248 1.15 -5.75 55.10
C ALA A 248 1.60 -5.20 56.47
N ALA A 249 2.14 -3.99 56.49
CA ALA A 249 1.97 -3.04 57.59
C ALA A 249 2.34 -1.63 57.12
N ALA A 250 1.38 -0.72 57.24
CA ALA A 250 1.62 0.70 57.16
C ALA A 250 2.41 1.18 58.39
N SER A 251 3.52 1.88 58.19
CA SER A 251 4.01 2.87 59.16
C SER A 251 5.00 3.82 58.49
N SER A 252 4.65 5.10 58.52
CA SER A 252 5.47 6.26 58.18
C SER A 252 6.66 6.42 59.11
N SER A 253 7.85 6.67 58.54
CA SER A 253 8.91 7.53 59.09
C SER A 253 9.99 7.72 58.00
N PRO A 254 10.41 8.96 57.67
CA PRO A 254 11.54 9.21 56.79
C PRO A 254 12.81 9.42 57.61
N SER A 255 13.82 8.59 57.41
CA SER A 255 15.18 8.87 57.90
C SER A 255 16.23 8.22 57.00
N ASP A 256 16.95 9.07 56.29
CA ASP A 256 18.34 8.97 55.81
C ASP A 256 18.92 7.56 55.61
N THR A 257 18.90 7.09 54.36
CA THR A 257 20.07 6.67 53.53
C THR A 257 19.56 5.90 52.31
N ASP A 258 19.05 6.58 51.28
CA ASP A 258 18.66 5.92 50.03
C ASP A 258 19.21 6.67 48.81
N VAL A 259 20.35 6.21 48.29
CA VAL A 259 20.77 6.43 46.90
C VAL A 259 20.09 5.36 46.03
N VAL A 260 18.76 5.31 46.11
CA VAL A 260 17.87 4.46 45.31
C VAL A 260 16.79 5.39 44.77
N GLY A 261 16.84 5.99 43.58
CA GLY A 261 17.81 6.04 42.50
C GLY A 261 17.07 6.71 41.33
N GLU A 262 17.43 7.95 40.96
CA GLU A 262 16.79 8.70 39.85
C GLU A 262 16.77 7.91 38.53
N SER A 263 17.72 6.99 38.36
CA SER A 263 17.86 6.04 37.24
C SER A 263 16.75 5.00 37.13
N SER A 264 16.02 4.68 38.21
CA SER A 264 14.92 3.70 38.19
C SER A 264 13.70 4.14 37.38
N SER A 265 13.59 5.45 37.11
CA SER A 265 12.49 6.05 36.35
C SER A 265 12.77 6.20 34.85
N LEU A 266 14.02 5.98 34.42
CA LEU A 266 14.50 6.30 33.07
C LEU A 266 14.84 5.05 32.22
N VAL A 267 15.01 3.89 32.85
CA VAL A 267 15.50 2.65 32.21
C VAL A 267 14.52 1.48 32.48
N PRO A 268 14.30 0.55 31.52
CA PRO A 268 13.42 -0.59 31.72
C PRO A 268 13.95 -1.61 32.75
N LYS A 269 13.07 -2.45 33.28
CA LYS A 269 13.41 -3.43 34.32
C LYS A 269 14.01 -4.69 33.71
N GLU A 270 14.85 -5.37 34.49
CA GLU A 270 15.39 -6.67 34.08
C GLU A 270 14.30 -7.75 33.92
N GLU A 271 13.22 -7.65 34.71
CA GLU A 271 12.07 -8.56 34.59
C GLU A 271 11.37 -8.46 33.23
N ASP A 272 11.31 -7.25 32.68
CA ASP A 272 10.72 -7.00 31.36
C ASP A 272 11.55 -7.68 30.26
N TYR A 273 12.87 -7.59 30.36
CA TYR A 273 13.78 -8.28 29.43
C TYR A 273 13.63 -9.81 29.52
N LEU A 274 13.56 -10.37 30.73
CA LEU A 274 13.40 -11.81 30.94
C LEU A 274 12.08 -12.35 30.36
N TYR A 275 11.01 -11.53 30.35
CA TYR A 275 9.77 -11.86 29.66
C TYR A 275 9.98 -12.04 28.14
N PHE A 276 10.71 -11.13 27.48
CA PHE A 276 10.99 -11.30 26.05
C PHE A 276 11.96 -12.44 25.77
N LEU A 277 12.95 -12.68 26.64
CA LEU A 277 13.82 -13.85 26.53
C LEU A 277 13.03 -15.17 26.64
N TYR A 278 12.03 -15.21 27.52
CA TYR A 278 11.07 -16.31 27.60
C TYR A 278 10.30 -16.50 26.28
N LEU A 279 9.80 -15.43 25.66
CA LEU A 279 9.10 -15.51 24.37
C LEU A 279 10.01 -16.03 23.25
N VAL A 280 11.25 -15.51 23.15
CA VAL A 280 12.25 -15.94 22.16
C VAL A 280 12.50 -17.44 22.28
N ARG A 281 12.73 -17.94 23.50
CA ARG A 281 13.01 -19.37 23.72
C ARG A 281 11.80 -20.27 23.53
N ARG A 282 10.60 -19.80 23.90
CA ARG A 282 9.36 -20.58 23.79
C ARG A 282 8.90 -20.72 22.34
N TYR A 283 8.94 -19.63 21.58
CA TYR A 283 8.44 -19.57 20.20
C TYR A 283 9.55 -19.61 19.14
N TYR A 284 10.78 -19.90 19.54
CA TYR A 284 11.94 -20.07 18.66
C TYR A 284 12.30 -18.84 17.82
N LEU A 285 12.04 -17.63 18.31
CA LEU A 285 12.15 -16.42 17.49
C LEU A 285 13.58 -16.19 16.97
N ASP A 286 13.70 -16.12 15.65
CA ASP A 286 14.99 -16.04 14.96
C ASP A 286 15.25 -14.64 14.38
N ASN A 287 14.19 -13.90 14.06
CA ASN A 287 14.26 -12.67 13.28
C ASN A 287 13.23 -11.62 13.75
N ALA A 288 13.38 -10.40 13.26
CA ALA A 288 12.47 -9.29 13.58
C ALA A 288 11.08 -9.43 12.94
N VAL A 289 10.95 -10.25 11.89
CA VAL A 289 9.65 -10.50 11.21
C VAL A 289 8.75 -11.33 12.10
N GLU A 290 9.25 -12.42 12.65
CA GLU A 290 8.58 -13.24 13.66
C GLU A 290 8.39 -12.47 14.96
N GLY A 291 9.39 -11.67 15.35
CA GLY A 291 9.26 -10.78 16.49
C GLY A 291 8.08 -9.82 16.34
N HIS A 292 7.88 -9.24 15.15
CA HIS A 292 6.72 -8.41 14.85
C HIS A 292 5.38 -9.15 15.04
N VAL A 293 5.31 -10.41 14.57
CA VAL A 293 4.12 -11.25 14.75
C VAL A 293 3.81 -11.48 16.23
N VAL A 294 4.83 -11.84 17.01
CA VAL A 294 4.68 -12.09 18.45
C VAL A 294 4.26 -10.83 19.19
N LEU A 295 4.94 -9.70 18.97
CA LEU A 295 4.63 -8.45 19.67
C LEU A 295 3.20 -7.99 19.43
N ARG A 296 2.66 -8.18 18.22
CA ARG A 296 1.27 -7.82 17.92
C ARG A 296 0.24 -8.76 18.56
N CYS A 297 0.59 -10.01 18.85
CA CYS A 297 -0.34 -11.00 19.38
C CYS A 297 -0.20 -11.26 20.90
N HIS A 298 0.97 -11.01 21.48
CA HIS A 298 1.32 -11.52 22.82
C HIS A 298 0.49 -10.94 23.98
N ARG A 299 -0.05 -9.73 23.82
CA ARG A 299 -0.95 -9.06 24.78
C ARG A 299 -2.43 -9.39 24.55
N SER A 300 -2.77 -10.05 23.45
CA SER A 300 -4.17 -10.41 23.15
C SER A 300 -4.67 -11.49 24.12
N PRO A 301 -5.99 -11.50 24.45
CA PRO A 301 -6.55 -12.53 25.31
C PRO A 301 -6.40 -13.95 24.74
N ASN A 302 -6.34 -14.07 23.41
CA ASN A 302 -6.21 -15.33 22.69
C ASN A 302 -4.76 -15.64 22.27
N ALA A 303 -3.76 -15.05 22.95
CA ALA A 303 -2.35 -15.14 22.54
C ALA A 303 -1.86 -16.59 22.37
N SER A 304 -2.31 -17.53 23.21
CA SER A 304 -1.92 -18.94 23.11
C SER A 304 -2.42 -19.63 21.83
N GLU A 305 -3.58 -19.22 21.30
CA GLU A 305 -4.14 -19.78 20.06
C GLU A 305 -3.48 -19.12 18.84
N LEU A 306 -3.31 -17.80 18.88
CA LEU A 306 -2.70 -17.03 17.78
C LEU A 306 -1.23 -17.39 17.59
N LEU A 307 -0.49 -17.55 18.69
CA LEU A 307 0.94 -17.87 18.68
C LEU A 307 1.24 -19.36 18.75
N PHE A 308 0.24 -20.22 18.56
CA PHE A 308 0.51 -21.63 18.39
C PHE A 308 1.37 -21.84 17.13
N SER A 309 2.59 -22.32 17.34
CA SER A 309 3.62 -22.35 16.30
C SER A 309 3.80 -23.73 15.66
N HIS A 310 4.41 -23.73 14.47
CA HIS A 310 5.01 -24.90 13.84
C HIS A 310 6.52 -24.64 13.65
N PRO A 311 7.43 -25.35 14.37
CA PRO A 311 7.18 -26.44 15.34
C PRO A 311 6.42 -25.96 16.60
N PRO A 312 5.74 -26.88 17.34
CA PRO A 312 4.99 -26.52 18.54
C PRO A 312 5.89 -25.83 19.57
N PRO A 313 5.36 -24.87 20.34
CA PRO A 313 6.14 -24.12 21.32
C PRO A 313 6.69 -25.04 22.41
N LYS A 314 7.88 -24.71 22.94
CA LYS A 314 8.49 -25.49 24.04
C LYS A 314 7.60 -25.54 25.27
N ASP A 315 7.77 -26.62 26.06
CA ASP A 315 7.12 -26.78 27.34
C ASP A 315 7.46 -25.61 28.28
N GLU A 316 6.42 -24.97 28.83
CA GLU A 316 6.58 -23.73 29.60
C GLU A 316 7.57 -23.91 30.76
N GLN A 317 7.49 -25.04 31.48
CA GLN A 317 8.34 -25.30 32.65
C GLN A 317 9.81 -25.51 32.28
N GLU A 318 10.10 -26.07 31.11
CA GLU A 318 11.48 -26.22 30.62
C GLU A 318 12.10 -24.85 30.34
N VAL A 319 11.36 -23.98 29.64
CA VAL A 319 11.82 -22.63 29.32
C VAL A 319 11.99 -21.79 30.58
N LEU A 320 11.04 -21.88 31.52
CA LEU A 320 11.11 -21.14 32.79
C LEU A 320 12.31 -21.56 33.63
N LYS A 321 12.65 -22.85 33.69
CA LYS A 321 13.88 -23.32 34.34
C LYS A 321 15.13 -22.77 33.65
N GLY A 322 15.15 -22.70 32.31
CA GLY A 322 16.28 -22.15 31.57
C GLY A 322 16.46 -20.63 31.71
N VAL A 323 15.37 -19.88 31.93
CA VAL A 323 15.40 -18.41 32.06
C VAL A 323 15.58 -17.96 33.51
N PHE A 324 14.87 -18.58 34.46
CA PHE A 324 14.83 -18.18 35.87
C PHE A 324 15.56 -19.14 36.83
N GLY A 325 15.90 -20.36 36.41
CA GLY A 325 16.45 -21.40 37.28
C GLY A 325 17.94 -21.27 37.64
N ARG A 326 18.62 -20.18 37.24
CA ARG A 326 20.04 -19.95 37.53
C ARG A 326 20.33 -19.21 38.84
N THR A 327 19.31 -18.79 39.60
CA THR A 327 19.47 -17.97 40.81
C THR A 327 19.68 -18.74 42.11
N GLY A 328 19.92 -20.06 42.08
CA GLY A 328 20.00 -20.90 43.28
C GLY A 328 21.14 -21.91 43.33
N ALA A 329 22.32 -21.58 42.81
CA ALA A 329 23.51 -22.44 42.92
C ALA A 329 24.56 -21.83 43.88
N ALA A 330 24.22 -21.76 45.16
CA ALA A 330 25.20 -21.64 46.24
C ALA A 330 24.69 -22.42 47.48
N SER A 331 25.48 -23.43 47.86
CA SER A 331 25.41 -24.29 49.06
C SER A 331 24.35 -25.39 49.18
N PRO A 332 24.78 -26.67 49.27
CA PRO A 332 24.00 -27.75 49.83
C PRO A 332 24.42 -28.01 51.29
N GLU A 333 23.53 -27.81 52.27
CA GLU A 333 23.66 -28.47 53.58
C GLU A 333 22.33 -29.01 54.11
N LYS A 334 22.46 -30.03 54.96
CA LYS A 334 21.51 -31.09 55.32
C LYS A 334 20.22 -30.64 56.01
N ALA A 335 19.19 -31.48 55.84
CA ALA A 335 17.88 -31.49 56.54
C ALA A 335 18.00 -31.90 58.04
N PRO A 336 16.93 -31.88 58.89
CA PRO A 336 15.78 -32.81 58.75
C PRO A 336 14.36 -32.34 59.23
N ALA A 337 13.36 -33.04 58.70
CA ALA A 337 12.13 -33.60 59.31
C ALA A 337 10.94 -32.77 59.86
N GLU A 338 9.76 -33.22 59.40
CA GLU A 338 8.42 -33.34 60.04
C GLU A 338 7.41 -32.18 60.11
N GLY A 339 6.19 -32.49 59.64
CA GLY A 339 4.98 -31.69 59.83
C GLY A 339 3.93 -31.86 58.73
N GLU A 340 3.08 -32.89 58.82
CA GLU A 340 1.86 -33.03 58.01
C GLU A 340 0.82 -31.95 58.36
N ALA A 341 0.32 -31.21 57.36
CA ALA A 341 -1.05 -30.69 57.36
C ALA A 341 -1.53 -30.41 55.93
N ALA A 342 -2.74 -30.88 55.64
CA ALA A 342 -3.36 -30.95 54.32
C ALA A 342 -3.61 -29.57 53.67
N ALA A 343 -3.06 -29.37 52.47
CA ALA A 343 -3.54 -28.39 51.50
C ALA A 343 -3.53 -29.00 50.09
N LYS A 344 -4.61 -28.75 49.33
CA LYS A 344 -4.87 -29.27 47.99
C LYS A 344 -3.66 -29.10 47.06
N ARG A 345 -3.25 -30.20 46.42
CA ARG A 345 -2.16 -30.31 45.45
C ARG A 345 -2.25 -29.24 44.34
N ALA A 346 -1.52 -28.14 44.49
CA ALA A 346 -0.75 -27.56 43.39
C ALA A 346 0.60 -28.29 43.39
N ALA A 347 1.08 -28.75 42.23
CA ALA A 347 2.36 -29.44 42.14
C ALA A 347 3.49 -28.58 42.76
N PRO A 348 4.33 -29.11 43.66
CA PRO A 348 5.40 -28.34 44.27
C PRO A 348 6.47 -28.05 43.22
N GLY A 349 6.74 -26.78 42.94
CA GLY A 349 7.87 -26.33 42.11
C GLY A 349 7.56 -25.84 40.69
N ALA A 350 6.30 -25.58 40.32
CA ALA A 350 5.99 -24.94 39.05
C ALA A 350 6.30 -23.43 39.11
N LEU A 351 7.27 -22.98 38.32
CA LEU A 351 7.59 -21.54 38.20
C LEU A 351 6.40 -20.82 37.55
N ALA A 352 6.06 -19.64 38.07
CA ALA A 352 4.97 -18.83 37.53
C ALA A 352 5.32 -18.26 36.15
N ARG A 353 4.33 -18.20 35.25
CA ARG A 353 4.50 -17.60 33.92
C ARG A 353 4.78 -16.09 34.08
N PRO A 354 5.84 -15.56 33.44
CA PRO A 354 6.12 -14.13 33.46
C PRO A 354 4.98 -13.37 32.77
N ARG A 355 4.58 -12.26 33.38
CA ARG A 355 3.53 -11.39 32.85
C ARG A 355 4.13 -10.43 31.81
N PRO A 356 3.36 -10.02 30.79
CA PRO A 356 3.79 -8.93 29.92
C PRO A 356 4.03 -7.67 30.76
N PRO A 357 5.04 -6.85 30.40
CA PRO A 357 5.29 -5.57 31.04
C PRO A 357 4.05 -4.69 31.02
N SER A 358 3.71 -4.10 32.18
CA SER A 358 2.50 -3.30 32.36
C SER A 358 2.69 -1.82 32.05
N SER A 359 3.94 -1.33 32.11
CA SER A 359 4.29 0.05 31.82
C SER A 359 5.80 0.18 31.59
N TYR A 360 6.19 1.22 30.86
CA TYR A 360 7.58 1.58 30.59
C TYR A 360 7.85 3.03 31.00
N PRO A 361 9.14 3.43 31.10
CA PRO A 361 9.52 4.83 31.12
C PRO A 361 8.94 5.59 29.91
N PRO A 362 8.77 6.93 30.02
CA PRO A 362 8.34 7.74 28.89
C PRO A 362 9.29 7.55 27.70
N ILE A 363 8.75 7.57 26.49
CA ILE A 363 9.51 7.24 25.27
C ILE A 363 10.70 8.18 25.05
N GLU A 364 10.62 9.41 25.55
CA GLU A 364 11.72 10.37 25.55
C GLU A 364 12.95 9.88 26.28
N ALA A 365 12.78 9.08 27.34
CA ALA A 365 13.90 8.52 28.08
C ALA A 365 14.75 7.59 27.20
N LEU A 366 14.15 6.87 26.26
CA LEU A 366 14.88 5.95 25.36
C LEU A 366 15.91 6.68 24.49
N TRP A 367 15.59 7.88 24.00
CA TRP A 367 16.45 8.60 23.05
C TRP A 367 17.13 9.85 23.60
N ARG A 368 16.66 10.41 24.73
CA ARG A 368 17.27 11.59 25.39
C ARG A 368 18.22 11.24 26.52
N CYS A 369 18.10 10.07 27.15
CA CYS A 369 19.00 9.65 28.22
C CYS A 369 20.23 8.93 27.62
N GLU A 370 21.39 9.06 28.26
CA GLU A 370 22.64 8.42 27.81
C GLU A 370 22.69 6.96 28.22
N GLU A 371 22.05 6.64 29.35
CA GLU A 371 21.91 5.32 29.93
C GLU A 371 21.21 4.34 28.97
N ASN A 372 20.36 4.86 28.06
CA ASN A 372 19.62 4.07 27.08
C ASN A 372 20.29 4.01 25.69
N GLU A 373 21.47 4.63 25.49
CA GLU A 373 22.09 4.69 24.15
C GLU A 373 22.38 3.30 23.57
N SER A 374 22.86 2.36 24.39
CA SER A 374 23.12 0.98 23.96
C SER A 374 21.84 0.26 23.51
N LEU A 375 20.74 0.43 24.26
CA LEU A 375 19.44 -0.14 23.90
C LEU A 375 18.87 0.51 22.64
N LEU A 376 19.04 1.82 22.48
CA LEU A 376 18.64 2.55 21.28
C LEU A 376 19.40 2.06 20.03
N ARG A 377 20.71 1.82 20.16
CA ARG A 377 21.54 1.23 19.08
C ARG A 377 21.05 -0.16 18.71
N VAL A 378 20.73 -1.00 19.70
CA VAL A 378 20.15 -2.34 19.48
C VAL A 378 18.81 -2.25 18.75
N LEU A 379 17.94 -1.32 19.13
CA LEU A 379 16.65 -1.12 18.47
C LEU A 379 16.82 -0.74 16.99
N VAL A 380 17.62 0.29 16.71
CA VAL A 380 17.88 0.76 15.34
C VAL A 380 18.54 -0.35 14.52
N PHE A 381 19.49 -1.08 15.10
CA PHE A 381 20.12 -2.22 14.44
C PHE A 381 19.11 -3.32 14.09
N GLY A 382 18.22 -3.66 15.02
CA GLY A 382 17.19 -4.68 14.84
C GLY A 382 16.29 -4.40 13.64
N GLU A 383 15.78 -3.17 13.54
CA GLU A 383 14.95 -2.71 12.42
C GLU A 383 15.69 -2.69 11.06
N LEU A 384 17.01 -2.49 11.07
CA LEU A 384 17.82 -2.40 9.85
C LEU A 384 18.42 -3.75 9.42
N ASN A 385 18.54 -4.75 10.29
CA ASN A 385 19.36 -5.93 9.98
C ASN A 385 18.68 -7.27 10.26
N LEU A 386 17.75 -7.34 11.21
CA LEU A 386 17.14 -8.61 11.62
C LEU A 386 15.93 -9.01 10.75
N LEU A 387 15.73 -8.40 9.58
CA LEU A 387 14.65 -8.73 8.66
C LEU A 387 15.11 -9.79 7.64
N VAL A 388 14.36 -10.88 7.58
CA VAL A 388 14.65 -12.04 6.72
C VAL A 388 13.44 -12.31 5.82
N SER A 389 13.67 -12.82 4.62
CA SER A 389 12.63 -13.10 3.61
C SER A 389 11.80 -14.36 3.89
N GLU A 390 11.62 -14.73 5.15
CA GLU A 390 10.79 -15.86 5.56
C GLU A 390 9.33 -15.46 5.68
N ASN A 391 8.41 -16.38 5.39
CA ASN A 391 7.00 -16.16 5.65
C ASN A 391 6.68 -16.56 7.10
N PRO A 392 6.42 -15.60 8.01
CA PRO A 392 6.19 -15.91 9.41
C PRO A 392 4.90 -16.71 9.63
N PHE A 393 3.97 -16.72 8.66
CA PHE A 393 2.72 -17.48 8.75
C PHE A 393 2.88 -18.97 8.50
N VAL A 394 4.05 -19.42 8.03
CA VAL A 394 4.39 -20.85 8.05
C VAL A 394 4.63 -21.29 9.50
N ARG A 395 5.28 -20.45 10.30
CA ARG A 395 5.54 -20.69 11.72
C ARG A 395 4.31 -20.40 12.57
N PHE A 396 3.59 -19.30 12.31
CA PHE A 396 2.39 -18.87 13.06
C PHE A 396 1.17 -18.79 12.14
N PRO A 397 0.57 -19.92 11.74
CA PRO A 397 -0.53 -19.93 10.77
C PRO A 397 -1.79 -19.20 11.28
N ASN A 398 -2.07 -19.32 12.58
CA ASN A 398 -3.27 -18.72 13.18
C ASN A 398 -3.17 -17.18 13.29
N ALA A 399 -1.95 -16.63 13.28
CA ALA A 399 -1.73 -15.19 13.35
C ALA A 399 -1.99 -14.47 12.02
N GLN A 400 -2.04 -15.18 10.88
CA GLN A 400 -2.19 -14.55 9.56
C GLN A 400 -3.44 -13.70 9.45
N ALA A 401 -4.59 -14.24 9.84
CA ALA A 401 -5.88 -13.56 9.77
C ALA A 401 -6.03 -12.42 10.80
N TYR A 402 -5.20 -12.43 11.84
CA TYR A 402 -5.17 -11.38 12.86
C TYR A 402 -4.31 -10.19 12.41
N LEU A 403 -3.15 -10.46 11.82
CA LEU A 403 -2.19 -9.43 11.39
C LEU A 403 -2.49 -8.88 10.00
N THR A 404 -3.03 -9.71 9.13
CA THR A 404 -3.45 -9.34 7.78
C THR A 404 -4.94 -9.59 7.62
N ARG A 405 -5.50 -9.39 6.42
CA ARG A 405 -6.91 -9.68 6.19
C ARG A 405 -7.14 -11.21 6.15
N PRO A 406 -8.21 -11.72 6.78
CA PRO A 406 -8.58 -13.13 6.62
C PRO A 406 -8.90 -13.42 5.15
N SER A 407 -8.67 -14.67 4.74
CA SER A 407 -9.11 -15.13 3.41
C SER A 407 -10.64 -15.12 3.35
N ALA A 408 -11.20 -14.60 2.26
CA ALA A 408 -12.65 -14.54 2.05
C ALA A 408 -13.29 -15.93 1.91
N ALA A 409 -12.49 -16.98 1.67
CA ALA A 409 -12.94 -18.37 1.60
C ALA A 409 -12.98 -19.04 2.98
N THR A 410 -12.29 -18.48 3.99
CA THR A 410 -12.24 -19.05 5.34
C THR A 410 -13.37 -18.44 6.18
N PRO A 411 -14.32 -19.24 6.69
CA PRO A 411 -15.30 -18.74 7.64
C PRO A 411 -14.58 -18.28 8.91
N ALA A 412 -14.86 -17.06 9.37
CA ALA A 412 -14.24 -16.52 10.56
C ALA A 412 -14.56 -17.41 11.77
N SER A 413 -13.52 -17.95 12.40
CA SER A 413 -13.62 -18.53 13.74
C SER A 413 -13.91 -17.40 14.73
N ALA A 414 -14.69 -17.67 15.79
CA ALA A 414 -14.93 -16.71 16.87
C ALA A 414 -13.62 -16.15 17.49
N SER A 415 -12.49 -16.84 17.32
CA SER A 415 -11.16 -16.39 17.77
C SER A 415 -10.48 -15.33 16.88
N SER A 416 -10.97 -15.07 15.66
CA SER A 416 -10.38 -14.09 14.71
C SER A 416 -11.08 -12.72 14.68
N ALA A 417 -12.13 -12.50 15.49
CA ALA A 417 -12.98 -11.31 15.43
C ALA A 417 -12.56 -10.13 16.33
N GLY A 418 -11.33 -10.13 16.87
CA GLY A 418 -10.91 -9.20 17.93
C GLY A 418 -10.35 -7.84 17.51
N ALA A 419 -10.18 -7.53 16.23
CA ALA A 419 -9.39 -6.35 15.81
C ALA A 419 -10.22 -5.11 15.41
N GLY A 420 -11.41 -4.87 16.00
CA GLY A 420 -12.25 -3.76 15.51
C GLY A 420 -13.27 -3.09 16.44
N GLU A 421 -13.43 -3.46 17.71
CA GLU A 421 -14.49 -2.86 18.55
C GLU A 421 -14.06 -2.55 20.00
N ASP A 422 -12.97 -1.79 20.21
CA ASP A 422 -12.62 -1.25 21.55
C ASP A 422 -13.28 0.10 21.84
N GLY A 423 -14.60 0.21 21.60
CA GLY A 423 -15.34 1.47 21.75
C GLY A 423 -16.79 1.38 22.21
N ARG A 424 -17.27 0.23 22.70
CA ARG A 424 -18.65 0.12 23.24
C ARG A 424 -18.63 -0.02 24.75
N SER A 425 -19.38 0.84 25.42
CA SER A 425 -19.52 0.86 26.88
C SER A 425 -20.15 -0.44 27.41
N LEU A 426 -19.66 -0.89 28.57
CA LEU A 426 -20.10 -2.10 29.28
C LEU A 426 -21.63 -2.17 29.51
N ASP A 427 -22.32 -1.03 29.53
CA ASP A 427 -23.76 -0.98 29.76
C ASP A 427 -24.61 -1.46 28.57
N GLN A 428 -24.11 -1.37 27.32
CA GLN A 428 -24.84 -1.90 26.15
C GLN A 428 -24.72 -3.42 26.01
N GLN A 429 -23.63 -4.03 26.48
CA GLN A 429 -23.48 -5.49 26.48
C GLN A 429 -24.42 -6.16 27.50
N GLN A 430 -24.69 -5.52 28.65
CA GLN A 430 -25.61 -6.09 29.64
C GLN A 430 -27.09 -6.05 29.22
N GLN A 431 -27.51 -5.08 28.39
CA GLN A 431 -28.88 -5.04 27.89
C GLN A 431 -29.16 -6.11 26.83
N GLN A 432 -28.23 -6.39 25.91
CA GLN A 432 -28.39 -7.47 24.93
C GLN A 432 -28.40 -8.88 25.56
N PHE A 433 -27.69 -9.08 26.68
CA PHE A 433 -27.74 -10.34 27.42
C PHE A 433 -29.07 -10.58 28.15
N ARG A 434 -29.81 -9.52 28.51
CA ARG A 434 -31.13 -9.63 29.16
C ARG A 434 -32.25 -9.90 28.18
N ASP A 435 -32.21 -9.32 26.98
CA ASP A 435 -33.26 -9.51 25.98
C ASP A 435 -33.25 -10.91 25.35
N ASN A 436 -32.07 -11.53 25.23
CA ASN A 436 -31.93 -12.90 24.71
C ASN A 436 -32.48 -14.00 25.64
N ARG A 437 -32.79 -13.71 26.92
CA ARG A 437 -33.37 -14.69 27.84
C ARG A 437 -34.91 -14.72 27.86
N ARG A 438 -35.60 -13.77 27.25
CA ARG A 438 -37.08 -13.68 27.31
C ARG A 438 -37.82 -14.34 26.14
N GLY A 439 -37.13 -14.82 25.09
CA GLY A 439 -37.75 -15.36 23.89
C GLY A 439 -37.95 -16.88 23.80
N ASN A 440 -37.51 -17.67 24.77
CA ASN A 440 -37.41 -19.13 24.60
C ASN A 440 -38.61 -19.92 25.16
N ARG A 441 -39.77 -19.86 24.48
CA ARG A 441 -40.86 -20.85 24.63
C ARG A 441 -41.66 -21.04 23.34
N ARG A 442 -41.26 -22.01 22.49
CA ARG A 442 -42.08 -23.11 21.93
C ARG A 442 -41.40 -23.79 20.72
N GLY A 443 -41.05 -25.08 20.90
CA GLY A 443 -40.87 -26.12 19.88
C GLY A 443 -39.62 -26.00 18.99
N GLY A 444 -38.77 -26.99 18.77
CA GLY A 444 -38.75 -28.41 19.09
C GLY A 444 -37.79 -29.09 18.10
N GLY A 445 -36.78 -29.81 18.61
CA GLY A 445 -36.06 -30.90 17.93
C GLY A 445 -35.18 -30.56 16.71
N GLY A 446 -33.86 -30.51 16.90
CA GLY A 446 -32.87 -30.51 15.83
C GLY A 446 -31.46 -30.17 16.33
N ARG A 447 -30.86 -31.06 17.12
CA ARG A 447 -29.42 -31.05 17.41
C ARG A 447 -28.70 -31.55 16.15
N ASP A 448 -27.93 -30.67 15.50
CA ASP A 448 -26.60 -30.92 14.92
C ASP A 448 -26.27 -29.88 13.83
N GLY A 449 -25.15 -29.16 14.01
CA GLY A 449 -24.51 -28.35 12.98
C GLY A 449 -24.61 -26.83 13.16
N ASP A 450 -23.59 -26.25 13.79
CA ASP A 450 -23.12 -24.86 13.63
C ASP A 450 -24.18 -23.74 13.72
N GLY A 451 -24.20 -22.99 14.84
CA GLY A 451 -25.20 -21.96 15.18
C GLY A 451 -25.20 -20.69 14.32
N GLY A 452 -25.09 -20.82 12.99
CA GLY A 452 -25.18 -19.73 12.03
C GLY A 452 -26.61 -19.44 11.59
N VAL A 453 -26.95 -18.16 11.50
CA VAL A 453 -28.20 -17.67 10.89
C VAL A 453 -28.23 -18.06 9.40
N SER A 454 -29.36 -18.57 8.90
CA SER A 454 -29.50 -18.95 7.49
C SER A 454 -29.43 -17.74 6.55
N LEU A 455 -28.97 -17.93 5.30
CA LEU A 455 -28.89 -16.83 4.32
C LEU A 455 -30.29 -16.27 4.03
N SER A 456 -31.31 -17.13 3.99
CA SER A 456 -32.71 -16.73 3.85
C SER A 456 -33.19 -15.81 4.99
N SER A 457 -32.72 -16.01 6.22
CA SER A 457 -33.03 -15.14 7.36
C SER A 457 -32.36 -13.77 7.20
N ILE A 458 -31.09 -13.72 6.81
CA ILE A 458 -30.37 -12.45 6.56
C ILE A 458 -31.03 -11.64 5.45
N ILE A 459 -31.51 -12.29 4.39
CA ILE A 459 -32.26 -11.62 3.32
C ILE A 459 -33.59 -11.09 3.86
N SER A 460 -34.27 -11.84 4.72
CA SER A 460 -35.53 -11.42 5.34
C SER A 460 -35.33 -10.21 6.26
N GLU A 461 -34.23 -10.16 7.02
CA GLU A 461 -33.85 -9.00 7.82
C GLU A 461 -33.61 -7.76 6.96
N LYS A 462 -32.86 -7.89 5.85
CA LYS A 462 -32.62 -6.78 4.90
C LYS A 462 -33.87 -6.31 4.18
N ARG A 463 -34.82 -7.21 3.90
CA ARG A 463 -36.13 -6.88 3.33
C ARG A 463 -37.01 -6.12 4.33
N GLY A 464 -36.75 -6.28 5.62
CA GLY A 464 -37.56 -5.73 6.70
C GLY A 464 -38.99 -6.29 6.68
N HIS A 465 -39.84 -5.70 7.50
CA HIS A 465 -41.25 -6.10 7.64
C HIS A 465 -42.17 -5.45 6.58
N LEU A 466 -41.67 -4.51 5.78
CA LEU A 466 -42.45 -3.78 4.76
C LEU A 466 -42.67 -4.56 3.46
N LEU A 467 -41.85 -5.58 3.23
CA LEU A 467 -41.98 -6.48 2.08
C LEU A 467 -42.49 -7.84 2.54
N ALA A 468 -43.27 -8.51 1.69
CA ALA A 468 -43.73 -9.86 1.98
C ALA A 468 -42.54 -10.80 2.28
N PRO A 469 -42.70 -11.71 3.26
CA PRO A 469 -41.66 -12.68 3.59
C PRO A 469 -41.37 -13.56 2.38
N LEU A 470 -40.13 -14.07 2.30
CA LEU A 470 -39.77 -15.01 1.25
C LEU A 470 -40.64 -16.26 1.32
N ALA A 471 -41.16 -16.71 0.18
CA ALA A 471 -41.86 -17.99 0.11
C ALA A 471 -40.92 -19.11 0.59
N ARG A 472 -41.44 -20.04 1.40
CA ARG A 472 -40.62 -21.09 2.05
C ARG A 472 -39.80 -21.90 1.06
N ASN A 473 -40.33 -22.19 -0.12
CA ASN A 473 -39.61 -22.88 -1.19
C ASN A 473 -38.41 -22.07 -1.70
N VAL A 474 -38.56 -20.75 -1.86
CA VAL A 474 -37.48 -19.84 -2.26
C VAL A 474 -36.43 -19.74 -1.16
N ALA A 475 -36.85 -19.66 0.11
CA ALA A 475 -35.94 -19.68 1.24
C ALA A 475 -35.09 -20.97 1.27
N MET A 476 -35.71 -22.13 1.09
CA MET A 476 -35.00 -23.42 1.01
C MET A 476 -34.03 -23.49 -0.17
N MET A 477 -34.39 -22.96 -1.35
CA MET A 477 -33.48 -22.90 -2.51
C MET A 477 -32.30 -21.97 -2.26
N ILE A 478 -32.53 -20.83 -1.60
CA ILE A 478 -31.46 -19.89 -1.22
C ILE A 478 -30.49 -20.56 -0.24
N ASP A 479 -31.00 -21.27 0.76
CA ASP A 479 -30.18 -21.95 1.75
C ASP A 479 -29.43 -23.15 1.14
N ALA A 480 -30.05 -23.88 0.20
CA ALA A 480 -29.36 -24.89 -0.60
C ALA A 480 -28.18 -24.27 -1.38
N ARG A 481 -28.40 -23.11 -2.02
CA ARG A 481 -27.34 -22.40 -2.73
C ARG A 481 -26.23 -21.90 -1.80
N ALA A 482 -26.58 -21.43 -0.59
CA ALA A 482 -25.61 -21.02 0.41
C ALA A 482 -24.69 -22.18 0.81
N ASN A 483 -25.25 -23.38 0.97
CA ASN A 483 -24.48 -24.59 1.25
C ASN A 483 -23.58 -25.00 0.09
N ASP A 484 -24.05 -24.90 -1.16
CA ASP A 484 -23.23 -25.16 -2.34
C ASP A 484 -22.05 -24.19 -2.45
N VAL A 485 -22.28 -22.89 -2.19
CA VAL A 485 -21.21 -21.88 -2.19
C VAL A 485 -20.22 -22.15 -1.07
N ARG A 486 -20.67 -22.52 0.13
CA ARG A 486 -19.79 -22.91 1.24
C ARG A 486 -18.89 -24.11 0.85
N ARG A 487 -19.44 -25.12 0.18
CA ARG A 487 -18.67 -26.26 -0.33
C ARG A 487 -17.63 -25.84 -1.37
N LEU A 488 -17.98 -24.92 -2.27
CA LEU A 488 -17.04 -24.38 -3.26
C LEU A 488 -15.90 -23.59 -2.60
N GLN A 489 -16.20 -22.77 -1.60
CA GLN A 489 -15.19 -22.02 -0.85
C GLN A 489 -14.20 -22.95 -0.14
N GLN A 490 -14.70 -23.97 0.57
CA GLN A 490 -13.87 -24.97 1.24
C GLN A 490 -13.01 -25.78 0.26
N ARG A 491 -13.55 -26.08 -0.93
CA ARG A 491 -12.83 -26.85 -1.96
C ARG A 491 -11.67 -26.05 -2.56
N HIS A 492 -11.89 -24.78 -2.89
CA HIS A 492 -10.94 -23.98 -3.66
C HIS A 492 -9.97 -23.15 -2.82
N GLU A 493 -10.16 -23.00 -1.50
CA GLU A 493 -9.29 -22.19 -0.63
C GLU A 493 -7.79 -22.46 -0.80
N ARG A 494 -7.38 -23.73 -0.81
CA ARG A 494 -5.97 -24.12 -0.97
C ARG A 494 -5.49 -23.96 -2.41
N GLU A 495 -6.33 -24.32 -3.37
CA GLU A 495 -6.03 -24.24 -4.81
C GLU A 495 -5.85 -22.78 -5.25
N ASP A 496 -6.71 -21.88 -4.79
CA ASP A 496 -6.67 -20.45 -5.10
C ASP A 496 -5.43 -19.79 -4.48
N THR A 497 -5.08 -20.16 -3.24
CA THR A 497 -3.90 -19.60 -2.55
C THR A 497 -2.60 -20.05 -3.25
N ALA A 498 -2.45 -21.35 -3.51
CA ALA A 498 -1.29 -21.90 -4.21
C ALA A 498 -1.24 -21.42 -5.67
N GLY A 499 -2.39 -21.37 -6.33
CA GLY A 499 -2.55 -20.85 -7.69
C GLY A 499 -2.13 -19.39 -7.78
N SER A 500 -2.59 -18.53 -6.87
CA SER A 500 -2.24 -17.10 -6.83
C SER A 500 -0.73 -16.89 -6.66
N GLN A 501 -0.10 -17.61 -5.72
CA GLN A 501 1.35 -17.52 -5.54
C GLN A 501 2.12 -18.02 -6.76
N LYS A 502 1.63 -19.08 -7.43
CA LYS A 502 2.20 -19.58 -8.68
C LYS A 502 2.03 -18.59 -9.83
N PHE A 503 0.86 -17.94 -9.96
CA PHE A 503 0.61 -16.91 -10.97
C PHE A 503 1.54 -15.71 -10.78
N LEU A 504 1.77 -15.28 -9.53
CA LEU A 504 2.68 -14.19 -9.23
C LEU A 504 4.16 -14.53 -9.50
N ARG A 505 4.55 -15.80 -9.68
CA ARG A 505 5.93 -16.24 -9.92
C ARG A 505 6.16 -16.91 -11.28
N GLY A 506 5.10 -17.22 -12.02
CA GLY A 506 5.17 -18.08 -13.20
C GLY A 506 5.66 -17.39 -14.47
N ALA A 507 5.99 -18.17 -15.50
CA ALA A 507 6.49 -17.69 -16.80
C ALA A 507 5.54 -16.70 -17.51
N GLN A 508 4.24 -16.74 -17.22
CA GLN A 508 3.26 -15.77 -17.73
C GLN A 508 3.53 -14.33 -17.27
N VAL A 509 4.23 -14.14 -16.14
CA VAL A 509 4.69 -12.83 -15.66
C VAL A 509 5.85 -12.31 -16.52
N GLU A 510 6.70 -13.19 -17.05
CA GLU A 510 7.77 -12.79 -17.98
C GLU A 510 7.20 -12.39 -19.34
N GLU A 511 6.15 -13.07 -19.81
CA GLU A 511 5.47 -12.75 -21.07
C GLU A 511 4.65 -11.45 -21.00
N ASN A 512 3.97 -11.18 -19.87
CA ASN A 512 3.17 -9.96 -19.67
C ASN A 512 3.36 -9.37 -18.26
N PRO A 513 4.50 -8.72 -17.98
CA PRO A 513 4.82 -8.21 -16.65
C PRO A 513 3.84 -7.12 -16.16
N ALA A 514 3.18 -6.41 -17.07
CA ALA A 514 2.19 -5.40 -16.72
C ALA A 514 0.89 -5.96 -16.11
N LEU A 515 0.59 -7.25 -16.29
CA LEU A 515 -0.66 -7.85 -15.78
C LEU A 515 -0.55 -8.29 -14.31
N TYR A 516 0.64 -8.66 -13.85
CA TYR A 516 0.88 -9.26 -12.52
C TYR A 516 2.06 -8.61 -11.80
N SER A 517 2.23 -7.29 -11.97
CA SER A 517 3.25 -6.51 -11.27
C SER A 517 2.61 -5.50 -10.33
N SER A 518 3.11 -5.49 -9.10
CA SER A 518 2.89 -4.43 -8.12
C SER A 518 4.24 -3.92 -7.60
N TYR A 519 4.21 -2.99 -6.65
CA TYR A 519 5.41 -2.60 -5.92
C TYR A 519 5.86 -3.69 -4.93
N THR A 520 4.91 -4.36 -4.26
CA THR A 520 5.18 -5.12 -3.01
C THR A 520 4.46 -6.49 -2.90
N ASP A 521 4.22 -7.19 -4.01
CA ASP A 521 3.62 -8.54 -4.00
C ASP A 521 4.67 -9.65 -3.82
N TRP A 522 5.41 -9.60 -2.71
CA TRP A 522 6.39 -10.65 -2.38
C TRP A 522 5.71 -11.85 -1.73
N SER A 523 6.39 -12.98 -1.76
CA SER A 523 5.94 -14.18 -1.05
C SER A 523 6.26 -14.20 0.44
N TYR A 524 7.07 -13.25 0.89
CA TYR A 524 7.47 -13.08 2.28
C TYR A 524 6.78 -11.86 2.86
N PHE A 525 6.66 -11.83 4.19
CA PHE A 525 6.09 -10.70 4.90
C PHE A 525 7.19 -9.70 5.27
N ASN A 526 6.98 -8.42 4.99
CA ASN A 526 7.89 -7.36 5.40
C ASN A 526 7.14 -6.36 6.30
N PRO A 527 7.44 -6.28 7.61
CA PRO A 527 6.80 -5.33 8.52
C PRO A 527 7.15 -3.87 8.22
N ARG A 528 8.18 -3.63 7.38
CA ARG A 528 8.64 -2.30 6.97
C ARG A 528 8.28 -1.95 5.54
N ALA A 529 7.40 -2.73 4.90
CA ALA A 529 6.93 -2.46 3.56
C ALA A 529 6.48 -1.00 3.43
N VAL A 530 7.03 -0.31 2.44
CA VAL A 530 6.75 1.08 2.12
C VAL A 530 5.32 1.17 1.60
N ARG A 531 4.65 2.26 1.95
CA ARG A 531 3.31 2.55 1.49
C ARG A 531 3.29 2.68 -0.03
N ALA A 532 2.31 2.04 -0.66
CA ALA A 532 2.21 2.04 -2.13
C ALA A 532 2.06 3.46 -2.71
N GLU A 533 1.45 4.36 -1.94
CA GLU A 533 1.26 5.77 -2.30
C GLU A 533 2.58 6.52 -2.49
N ASP A 534 3.59 6.23 -1.69
CA ASP A 534 4.90 6.90 -1.75
C ASP A 534 5.62 6.52 -3.06
N ARG A 535 5.59 5.22 -3.40
CA ARG A 535 6.13 4.73 -4.69
C ARG A 535 5.34 5.22 -5.89
N ASP A 536 4.01 5.30 -5.78
CA ASP A 536 3.16 5.85 -6.84
C ASP A 536 3.40 7.35 -7.05
N ALA A 537 3.61 8.13 -5.99
CA ALA A 537 3.94 9.54 -6.09
C ALA A 537 5.24 9.76 -6.87
N LEU A 538 6.31 9.01 -6.55
CA LEU A 538 7.57 9.06 -7.31
C LEU A 538 7.38 8.60 -8.77
N SER A 539 6.63 7.52 -8.99
CA SER A 539 6.36 6.99 -10.33
C SER A 539 5.58 7.99 -11.20
N ARG A 540 4.58 8.69 -10.65
CA ARG A 540 3.85 9.76 -11.35
C ARG A 540 4.76 10.92 -11.71
N GLN A 541 5.66 11.32 -10.82
CA GLN A 541 6.64 12.37 -11.09
C GLN A 541 7.63 11.95 -12.19
N ALA A 542 8.08 10.70 -12.18
CA ALA A 542 8.98 10.17 -13.19
C ALA A 542 8.29 10.11 -14.58
N ILE A 543 7.03 9.67 -14.64
CA ILE A 543 6.25 9.70 -15.89
C ILE A 543 6.08 11.13 -16.41
N ALA A 544 5.85 12.11 -15.52
CA ALA A 544 5.79 13.52 -15.92
C ALA A 544 7.15 14.01 -16.47
N ALA A 545 8.27 13.66 -15.83
CA ALA A 545 9.61 14.01 -16.31
C ALA A 545 9.93 13.34 -17.66
N LEU A 546 9.55 12.07 -17.86
CA LEU A 546 9.68 11.38 -19.16
C LEU A 546 8.91 12.09 -20.28
N LYS A 547 7.68 12.56 -20.01
CA LYS A 547 6.92 13.37 -20.99
C LYS A 547 7.61 14.68 -21.32
N THR A 548 8.18 15.36 -20.32
CA THR A 548 8.95 16.59 -20.52
C THR A 548 10.22 16.35 -21.34
N TYR A 549 10.89 15.22 -21.10
CA TYR A 549 12.05 14.78 -21.89
C TYR A 549 11.67 14.52 -23.35
N ASP A 550 10.58 13.80 -23.59
CA ASP A 550 10.09 13.50 -24.94
C ASP A 550 9.65 14.76 -25.70
N GLN A 551 8.98 15.70 -25.01
CA GLN A 551 8.61 16.99 -25.59
C GLN A 551 9.81 17.80 -26.07
N ALA A 552 10.95 17.71 -25.38
CA ALA A 552 12.17 18.41 -25.77
C ALA A 552 12.71 17.97 -27.14
N SER A 553 12.42 16.73 -27.57
CA SER A 553 12.85 16.23 -28.88
C SER A 553 12.34 17.09 -30.04
N LYS A 554 11.10 17.62 -29.93
CA LYS A 554 10.49 18.49 -30.96
C LYS A 554 11.17 19.86 -31.07
N ASP A 555 11.82 20.29 -29.99
CA ASP A 555 12.52 21.57 -29.90
C ASP A 555 13.98 21.46 -30.36
N ILE A 556 14.64 20.32 -30.09
CA ILE A 556 16.03 20.03 -30.49
C ILE A 556 16.11 19.66 -31.98
N TYR A 557 15.19 18.81 -32.45
CA TYR A 557 15.16 18.31 -33.81
C TYR A 557 14.06 19.00 -34.62
N ARG A 558 14.13 18.87 -35.94
CA ARG A 558 13.12 19.37 -36.87
C ARG A 558 12.93 18.43 -38.04
N VAL A 559 11.74 18.47 -38.63
CA VAL A 559 11.45 17.86 -39.92
C VAL A 559 12.28 18.57 -41.02
N GLY A 560 12.57 17.86 -42.11
CA GLY A 560 13.26 18.41 -43.28
C GLY A 560 12.58 19.67 -43.83
N TYR A 561 13.35 20.56 -44.46
CA TYR A 561 12.82 21.84 -44.96
C TYR A 561 11.74 21.64 -46.04
N GLU A 562 12.02 20.80 -47.04
CA GLU A 562 11.09 20.50 -48.14
C GLU A 562 9.80 19.83 -47.62
N GLU A 563 9.92 18.94 -46.63
CA GLU A 563 8.75 18.31 -46.02
C GLU A 563 7.90 19.35 -45.26
N ALA A 564 8.51 20.27 -44.52
CA ALA A 564 7.80 21.36 -43.87
C ALA A 564 7.13 22.33 -44.88
N GLU A 565 7.77 22.61 -46.01
CA GLU A 565 7.20 23.40 -47.10
C GLU A 565 5.99 22.68 -47.73
N SER A 566 6.14 21.38 -48.01
CA SER A 566 5.05 20.54 -48.54
C SER A 566 3.87 20.45 -47.57
N ALA A 567 4.12 20.41 -46.26
CA ALA A 567 3.09 20.43 -45.24
C ALA A 567 2.36 21.79 -45.22
N ASN A 568 3.10 22.89 -45.35
CA ASN A 568 2.54 24.25 -45.38
C ASN A 568 1.77 24.57 -46.67
N ALA A 569 1.97 23.80 -47.74
CA ALA A 569 1.19 23.93 -48.97
C ALA A 569 -0.31 23.65 -48.72
N LYS A 570 -0.63 22.79 -47.73
CA LYS A 570 -1.99 22.58 -47.25
C LYS A 570 -2.26 23.52 -46.08
N ARG A 571 -2.98 24.61 -46.34
CA ARG A 571 -3.44 25.52 -45.29
C ARG A 571 -4.53 24.85 -44.47
N VAL A 572 -4.43 24.99 -43.16
CA VAL A 572 -5.44 24.52 -42.21
C VAL A 572 -6.68 25.40 -42.35
N LEU A 573 -7.79 24.81 -42.78
CA LEU A 573 -9.07 25.50 -42.91
C LEU A 573 -9.97 25.22 -41.70
N GLU A 574 -10.59 26.29 -41.17
CA GLU A 574 -11.58 26.20 -40.10
C GLU A 574 -12.80 25.38 -40.57
N GLY A 575 -13.27 24.47 -39.71
CA GLY A 575 -14.40 23.57 -40.02
C GLY A 575 -14.05 22.30 -40.82
N ARG A 576 -12.81 22.18 -41.33
CA ARG A 576 -12.36 20.97 -42.07
C ARG A 576 -11.17 20.28 -41.42
N ASP A 577 -10.08 21.02 -41.21
CA ASP A 577 -8.81 20.44 -40.77
C ASP A 577 -8.60 20.60 -39.25
N ASN A 578 -9.30 21.56 -38.64
CA ASN A 578 -9.30 21.77 -37.20
C ASN A 578 -10.25 20.80 -36.50
N ALA A 579 -9.81 20.28 -35.35
CA ALA A 579 -10.72 19.59 -34.44
C ALA A 579 -11.88 20.52 -34.03
N PRO A 580 -13.11 19.99 -33.88
CA PRO A 580 -14.26 20.79 -33.50
C PRO A 580 -14.05 21.45 -32.12
N SER A 581 -14.64 22.61 -31.90
CA SER A 581 -14.52 23.37 -30.64
C SER A 581 -15.08 22.62 -29.41
N TYR A 582 -15.97 21.65 -29.63
CA TYR A 582 -16.66 20.86 -28.61
C TYR A 582 -15.99 19.50 -28.33
N VAL A 583 -14.64 19.44 -28.36
CA VAL A 583 -13.90 18.23 -27.99
C VAL A 583 -14.40 17.69 -26.64
N PRO A 584 -14.61 16.37 -26.49
CA PRO A 584 -15.15 15.79 -25.28
C PRO A 584 -14.21 16.03 -24.10
N THR A 585 -14.53 17.03 -23.29
CA THR A 585 -13.81 17.39 -22.07
C THR A 585 -14.77 17.41 -20.90
N LEU A 586 -14.31 17.03 -19.72
CA LEU A 586 -15.18 17.03 -18.54
C LEU A 586 -15.83 18.41 -18.26
N PRO A 587 -15.13 19.55 -18.37
CA PRO A 587 -15.75 20.86 -18.18
C PRO A 587 -16.87 21.16 -19.19
N HIS A 588 -16.74 20.73 -20.45
CA HIS A 588 -17.78 20.89 -21.47
C HIS A 588 -19.09 20.22 -21.04
N PHE A 589 -19.04 18.95 -20.64
CA PHE A 589 -20.24 18.23 -20.18
C PHE A 589 -20.81 18.79 -18.88
N VAL A 590 -19.96 19.20 -17.93
CA VAL A 590 -20.42 19.84 -16.69
C VAL A 590 -21.12 21.16 -16.99
N ALA A 591 -20.58 21.98 -17.90
CA ALA A 591 -21.21 23.22 -18.34
C ALA A 591 -22.55 22.95 -19.03
N LEU A 592 -22.63 21.93 -19.89
CA LEU A 592 -23.85 21.53 -20.58
C LEU A 592 -24.97 21.13 -19.61
N ILE A 593 -24.64 20.37 -18.56
CA ILE A 593 -25.60 19.98 -17.52
C ILE A 593 -25.98 21.18 -16.65
N LYS A 594 -25.03 22.03 -16.26
CA LYS A 594 -25.30 23.25 -15.47
C LYS A 594 -26.07 24.32 -16.22
N LYS A 595 -25.97 24.34 -17.56
CA LYS A 595 -26.75 25.22 -18.43
C LYS A 595 -28.25 24.88 -18.38
N ASP A 596 -28.61 23.69 -17.91
CA ASP A 596 -29.99 23.33 -17.73
C ASP A 596 -30.71 24.30 -16.77
N PRO A 597 -31.86 24.87 -17.15
CA PRO A 597 -32.53 25.90 -16.38
C PRO A 597 -32.87 25.45 -14.95
N TYR A 598 -33.28 24.18 -14.77
CA TYR A 598 -33.65 23.64 -13.47
C TYR A 598 -32.42 23.46 -12.57
N VAL A 599 -31.34 22.91 -13.13
CA VAL A 599 -30.08 22.72 -12.39
C VAL A 599 -29.47 24.07 -12.00
N SER A 600 -29.45 25.02 -12.93
CA SER A 600 -28.97 26.38 -12.69
C SER A 600 -29.79 27.07 -11.59
N PHE A 601 -31.12 27.04 -11.70
CA PHE A 601 -32.00 27.66 -10.72
C PHE A 601 -31.86 27.04 -9.32
N LEU A 602 -31.79 25.71 -9.23
CA LEU A 602 -31.52 25.04 -7.96
C LEU A 602 -30.15 25.41 -7.39
N THR A 603 -29.12 25.52 -8.23
CA THR A 603 -27.75 25.82 -7.79
C THR A 603 -27.59 27.24 -7.24
N TYR A 604 -28.26 28.22 -7.86
CA TYR A 604 -28.01 29.64 -7.60
C TYR A 604 -29.14 30.35 -6.84
N VAL A 605 -30.39 29.89 -6.93
CA VAL A 605 -31.56 30.61 -6.42
C VAL A 605 -32.32 29.83 -5.35
N ALA A 606 -32.68 28.57 -5.61
CA ALA A 606 -33.61 27.84 -4.74
C ALA A 606 -32.94 27.16 -3.53
N LEU A 607 -31.73 26.63 -3.69
CA LEU A 607 -31.02 26.02 -2.56
C LEU A 607 -30.44 27.11 -1.64
N PRO A 608 -30.60 27.00 -0.30
CA PRO A 608 -30.15 28.04 0.62
C PRO A 608 -28.63 28.22 0.55
N THR A 609 -28.18 29.48 0.52
CA THR A 609 -26.76 29.83 0.55
C THR A 609 -26.25 29.99 1.99
N GLU A 610 -24.93 29.88 2.17
CA GLU A 610 -24.22 29.96 3.46
C GLU A 610 -24.59 31.19 4.30
N TYR A 611 -24.95 32.30 3.64
CA TYR A 611 -25.24 33.59 4.28
C TYR A 611 -26.73 33.82 4.61
N GLY A 612 -27.63 32.92 4.20
CA GLY A 612 -29.09 33.12 4.31
C GLY A 612 -29.85 32.09 5.15
N ALA A 613 -29.18 31.07 5.70
CA ALA A 613 -29.83 30.03 6.50
C ALA A 613 -29.64 30.27 8.00
N SER A 614 -30.73 30.12 8.78
CA SER A 614 -30.68 30.14 10.24
C SER A 614 -29.79 28.99 10.76
N ALA A 615 -29.08 29.22 11.88
CA ALA A 615 -28.08 28.30 12.44
C ALA A 615 -28.45 26.79 12.47
N PRO A 616 -29.70 26.35 12.74
CA PRO A 616 -30.07 24.93 12.71
C PRO A 616 -30.29 24.34 11.30
N ALA A 617 -30.46 25.15 10.25
CA ALA A 617 -30.73 24.72 8.86
C ALA A 617 -29.48 24.76 7.94
N GLN A 618 -28.37 25.33 8.41
CA GLN A 618 -27.10 25.41 7.67
C GLN A 618 -26.49 24.05 7.25
N PRO A 619 -26.48 22.98 8.08
CA PRO A 619 -25.80 21.74 7.70
C PRO A 619 -26.51 20.99 6.57
N THR A 620 -27.84 21.06 6.50
CA THR A 620 -28.64 20.40 5.45
C THR A 620 -28.58 21.17 4.12
N ALA A 621 -28.53 22.50 4.16
CA ALA A 621 -28.38 23.35 2.97
C ALA A 621 -27.03 23.14 2.26
N LEU A 622 -25.93 23.16 3.02
CA LEU A 622 -24.58 22.86 2.53
C LEU A 622 -24.47 21.43 1.96
N SER A 623 -25.13 20.47 2.62
CA SER A 623 -25.19 19.09 2.16
C SER A 623 -25.91 18.96 0.80
N ASN A 624 -27.05 19.65 0.62
CA ASN A 624 -27.82 19.59 -0.61
C ASN A 624 -27.08 20.20 -1.82
N LYS A 625 -26.40 21.34 -1.63
CA LYS A 625 -25.60 21.95 -2.70
C LYS A 625 -24.43 21.07 -3.13
N ARG A 626 -23.68 20.54 -2.15
CA ARG A 626 -22.58 19.58 -2.42
C ARG A 626 -23.09 18.31 -3.10
N GLN A 627 -24.28 17.84 -2.71
CA GLN A 627 -24.90 16.67 -3.34
C GLN A 627 -25.30 16.95 -4.80
N LEU A 628 -25.90 18.12 -5.09
CA LEU A 628 -26.22 18.53 -6.46
C LEU A 628 -24.95 18.61 -7.33
N GLU A 629 -23.91 19.28 -6.84
CA GLU A 629 -22.62 19.39 -7.53
C GLU A 629 -21.98 18.02 -7.80
N LYS A 630 -22.02 17.11 -6.81
CA LYS A 630 -21.55 15.73 -6.96
C LYS A 630 -22.31 14.99 -8.05
N LEU A 631 -23.65 15.10 -8.09
CA LEU A 631 -24.48 14.42 -9.09
C LEU A 631 -24.24 14.97 -10.50
N VAL A 632 -24.10 16.29 -10.64
CA VAL A 632 -23.73 16.93 -11.91
C VAL A 632 -22.36 16.44 -12.41
N VAL A 633 -21.35 16.37 -11.54
CA VAL A 633 -20.03 15.86 -11.91
C VAL A 633 -20.07 14.37 -12.23
N GLN A 634 -20.88 13.57 -11.54
CA GLN A 634 -21.05 12.14 -11.84
C GLN A 634 -21.64 11.91 -13.24
N LEU A 635 -22.71 12.65 -13.58
CA LEU A 635 -23.29 12.60 -14.92
C LEU A 635 -22.30 13.11 -15.98
N GLY A 636 -21.64 14.24 -15.73
CA GLY A 636 -20.62 14.78 -16.64
C GLY A 636 -19.45 13.81 -16.89
N ARG A 637 -18.99 13.09 -15.86
CA ARG A 637 -17.97 12.04 -16.00
C ARG A 637 -18.47 10.85 -16.82
N ALA A 638 -19.72 10.45 -16.65
CA ALA A 638 -20.31 9.34 -17.40
C ALA A 638 -20.45 9.69 -18.89
N LEU A 639 -20.90 10.91 -19.21
CA LEU A 639 -20.99 11.40 -20.60
C LEU A 639 -19.61 11.51 -21.24
N HIS A 640 -18.66 12.11 -20.54
CA HIS A 640 -17.28 12.22 -21.01
C HIS A 640 -16.67 10.87 -21.36
N ARG A 641 -16.84 9.85 -20.51
CA ARG A 641 -16.35 8.49 -20.81
C ARG A 641 -17.09 7.85 -21.99
N THR A 642 -18.39 8.10 -22.12
CA THR A 642 -19.19 7.61 -23.25
C THR A 642 -18.71 8.23 -24.56
N ALA A 643 -18.40 9.53 -24.56
CA ALA A 643 -17.87 10.26 -25.71
C ALA A 643 -16.48 9.76 -26.13
N LEU A 644 -15.55 9.56 -25.18
CA LEU A 644 -14.22 9.04 -25.48
C LEU A 644 -14.25 7.65 -26.12
N ASP A 645 -15.15 6.78 -25.65
CA ASP A 645 -15.29 5.40 -26.14
C ASP A 645 -16.46 5.23 -27.14
N PHE A 646 -16.99 6.31 -27.71
CA PHE A 646 -18.21 6.27 -28.52
C PHE A 646 -18.08 5.36 -29.75
N HIS A 647 -16.89 5.32 -30.35
CA HIS A 647 -16.55 4.48 -31.49
C HIS A 647 -16.52 2.97 -31.17
N LYS A 648 -16.42 2.57 -29.89
CA LYS A 648 -16.38 1.17 -29.45
C LYS A 648 -17.73 0.71 -28.90
N GLN A 649 -18.52 0.03 -29.72
CA GLN A 649 -19.86 -0.46 -29.35
C GLN A 649 -19.96 -1.14 -27.95
N PRO A 650 -19.12 -2.12 -27.57
CA PRO A 650 -19.26 -2.79 -26.27
C PRO A 650 -19.04 -1.84 -25.10
N LEU A 651 -18.01 -0.97 -25.18
CA LEU A 651 -17.72 0.01 -24.13
C LEU A 651 -18.77 1.12 -24.09
N ARG A 652 -19.25 1.58 -25.26
CA ARG A 652 -20.33 2.55 -25.38
C ARG A 652 -21.58 2.08 -24.65
N ARG A 653 -22.01 0.83 -24.86
CA ARG A 653 -23.21 0.27 -24.20
C ARG A 653 -23.05 0.19 -22.68
N VAL A 654 -21.90 -0.23 -22.18
CA VAL A 654 -21.61 -0.24 -20.73
C VAL A 654 -21.57 1.18 -20.15
N ASN A 655 -20.92 2.11 -20.84
CA ASN A 655 -20.85 3.50 -20.38
C ASN A 655 -22.23 4.19 -20.44
N ARG A 656 -23.09 3.84 -21.41
CA ARG A 656 -24.48 4.30 -21.45
C ARG A 656 -25.27 3.87 -20.21
N GLN A 657 -25.08 2.66 -19.70
CA GLN A 657 -25.72 2.25 -18.43
C GLN A 657 -25.28 3.13 -17.27
N LYS A 658 -24.00 3.54 -17.22
CA LYS A 658 -23.50 4.50 -16.21
C LYS A 658 -24.16 5.88 -16.37
N VAL A 659 -24.38 6.33 -17.60
CA VAL A 659 -25.12 7.57 -17.89
C VAL A 659 -26.57 7.46 -17.42
N GLN A 660 -27.26 6.35 -17.70
CA GLN A 660 -28.64 6.14 -17.25
C GLN A 660 -28.76 6.21 -15.72
N VAL A 661 -27.89 5.50 -14.99
CA VAL A 661 -27.87 5.55 -13.51
C VAL A 661 -27.57 6.96 -13.00
N ALA A 662 -26.55 7.62 -13.54
CA ALA A 662 -26.18 8.97 -13.10
C ALA A 662 -27.27 10.01 -13.40
N ALA A 663 -27.93 9.90 -14.56
CA ALA A 663 -29.01 10.77 -14.98
C ALA A 663 -30.26 10.55 -14.10
N ALA A 664 -30.66 9.31 -13.86
CA ALA A 664 -31.81 8.98 -13.01
C ALA A 664 -31.62 9.50 -11.56
N LEU A 665 -30.41 9.40 -11.01
CA LEU A 665 -30.09 9.96 -9.69
C LEU A 665 -30.20 11.50 -9.66
N LEU A 666 -29.69 12.17 -10.70
CA LEU A 666 -29.80 13.63 -10.82
C LEU A 666 -31.26 14.05 -11.02
N ASP A 667 -32.01 13.37 -11.88
CA ASP A 667 -33.42 13.64 -12.17
C ASP A 667 -34.28 13.51 -10.93
N ARG A 668 -34.07 12.45 -10.14
CA ARG A 668 -34.76 12.27 -8.85
C ARG A 668 -34.42 13.40 -7.89
N PHE A 669 -33.15 13.74 -7.75
CA PHE A 669 -32.73 14.83 -6.86
C PHE A 669 -33.33 16.18 -7.28
N VAL A 670 -33.29 16.51 -8.57
CA VAL A 670 -33.88 17.75 -9.11
C VAL A 670 -35.38 17.78 -8.85
N LYS A 671 -36.11 16.70 -9.16
CA LYS A 671 -37.56 16.61 -8.92
C LYS A 671 -37.92 16.74 -7.44
N ASP A 672 -37.22 16.04 -6.56
CA ASP A 672 -37.48 16.05 -5.12
C ASP A 672 -37.18 17.43 -4.52
N ARG A 673 -36.02 18.03 -4.86
CA ARG A 673 -35.64 19.35 -4.34
C ARG A 673 -36.44 20.48 -4.95
N TRP A 674 -36.87 20.37 -6.20
CA TRP A 674 -37.80 21.32 -6.81
C TRP A 674 -39.14 21.31 -6.07
N ARG A 675 -39.68 20.14 -5.77
CA ARG A 675 -40.92 20.02 -4.98
C ARG A 675 -40.78 20.68 -3.62
N VAL A 676 -39.72 20.34 -2.88
CA VAL A 676 -39.53 20.84 -1.51
C VAL A 676 -39.21 22.33 -1.49
N HIS A 677 -38.22 22.80 -2.25
CA HIS A 677 -37.69 24.16 -2.12
C HIS A 677 -38.30 25.18 -3.08
N CYS A 678 -39.06 24.76 -4.10
CA CYS A 678 -39.73 25.68 -5.00
C CYS A 678 -41.25 25.67 -4.81
N ALA A 679 -41.86 24.54 -4.46
CA ALA A 679 -43.31 24.44 -4.27
C ALA A 679 -43.73 24.49 -2.79
N GLU A 680 -43.24 23.57 -1.97
CA GLU A 680 -43.72 23.38 -0.59
C GLU A 680 -43.16 24.42 0.39
N GLN A 681 -41.83 24.61 0.41
CA GLN A 681 -41.09 25.44 1.35
C GLN A 681 -40.10 26.36 0.61
N PRO A 682 -40.60 27.37 -0.12
CA PRO A 682 -39.73 28.33 -0.79
C PRO A 682 -39.03 29.23 0.22
N SER A 683 -37.77 29.60 -0.07
CA SER A 683 -37.01 30.53 0.76
C SER A 683 -37.60 31.95 0.76
N THR A 684 -38.20 32.38 -0.35
CA THR A 684 -39.01 33.59 -0.48
C THR A 684 -40.17 33.34 -1.46
N GLU A 685 -41.26 34.11 -1.36
CA GLU A 685 -42.37 34.04 -2.32
C GLU A 685 -41.88 34.27 -3.77
N GLY A 686 -40.88 35.12 -3.96
CA GLY A 686 -40.24 35.35 -5.27
C GLY A 686 -39.59 34.10 -5.87
N VAL A 687 -39.06 33.16 -5.07
CA VAL A 687 -38.52 31.89 -5.58
C VAL A 687 -39.62 31.01 -6.13
N ARG A 688 -40.79 30.97 -5.49
CA ARG A 688 -41.95 30.21 -5.96
C ARG A 688 -42.48 30.81 -7.27
N ASP A 689 -42.63 32.13 -7.34
CA ASP A 689 -43.11 32.82 -8.53
C ASP A 689 -42.15 32.64 -9.73
N MET A 690 -40.84 32.69 -9.49
CA MET A 690 -39.85 32.41 -10.53
C MET A 690 -39.88 30.94 -10.96
N ALA A 691 -40.03 30.00 -10.03
CA ALA A 691 -40.10 28.58 -10.32
C ALA A 691 -41.33 28.23 -11.19
N GLN A 692 -42.48 28.87 -10.94
CA GLN A 692 -43.70 28.65 -11.74
C GLN A 692 -43.56 29.10 -13.20
N ARG A 693 -42.59 29.96 -13.53
CA ARG A 693 -42.33 30.41 -14.91
C ARG A 693 -41.58 29.40 -15.76
N PHE A 694 -40.98 28.36 -15.17
CA PHE A 694 -40.28 27.33 -15.93
C PHE A 694 -41.27 26.34 -16.58
N SER A 695 -41.04 26.02 -17.85
CA SER A 695 -41.71 24.91 -18.54
C SER A 695 -41.33 23.57 -17.92
N ALA A 696 -42.17 22.54 -18.02
CA ALA A 696 -41.94 21.21 -17.41
C ALA A 696 -40.48 20.70 -17.52
N PHE A 697 -39.96 20.16 -16.42
CA PHE A 697 -38.61 19.61 -16.36
C PHE A 697 -38.43 18.43 -17.32
N VAL A 698 -37.46 18.54 -18.22
CA VAL A 698 -37.06 17.46 -19.13
C VAL A 698 -36.02 16.57 -18.44
N PRO A 699 -36.33 15.32 -18.09
CA PRO A 699 -35.38 14.42 -17.42
C PRO A 699 -34.13 14.19 -18.28
N PHE A 700 -32.95 14.15 -17.66
CA PHE A 700 -31.68 13.83 -18.30
C PHE A 700 -31.62 12.39 -18.80
N GLU A 701 -32.31 11.45 -18.16
CA GLU A 701 -32.29 10.02 -18.53
C GLU A 701 -32.76 9.77 -19.98
N GLY A 702 -33.83 10.49 -20.37
CA GLY A 702 -34.47 10.41 -21.68
C GLY A 702 -33.86 11.33 -22.74
N ARG A 703 -32.80 12.09 -22.41
CA ARG A 703 -32.14 12.94 -23.40
C ARG A 703 -31.29 12.09 -24.35
N ILE A 704 -31.47 12.35 -25.64
CA ILE A 704 -30.79 11.67 -26.73
C ILE A 704 -29.51 12.46 -27.04
N TRP A 705 -28.42 12.13 -26.35
CA TRP A 705 -27.13 12.82 -26.52
C TRP A 705 -26.16 12.02 -27.39
N ASP A 706 -25.56 12.70 -28.36
CA ASP A 706 -24.49 12.19 -29.22
C ASP A 706 -23.12 12.20 -28.51
N GLU A 707 -22.04 11.96 -29.26
CA GLU A 707 -20.67 11.98 -28.74
C GLU A 707 -20.19 13.39 -28.32
N SER A 708 -20.75 14.45 -28.90
CA SER A 708 -20.43 15.83 -28.57
C SER A 708 -21.18 16.33 -27.33
N GLY A 709 -22.18 15.58 -26.87
CA GLY A 709 -23.06 15.94 -25.76
C GLY A 709 -24.27 16.78 -26.18
N PHE A 710 -24.43 17.03 -27.48
CA PHE A 710 -25.59 17.71 -28.03
C PHE A 710 -26.71 16.71 -28.36
N PRO A 711 -27.95 17.20 -28.56
CA PRO A 711 -29.01 16.36 -29.07
C PRO A 711 -28.59 15.69 -30.39
N SER A 712 -28.81 14.38 -30.52
CA SER A 712 -28.41 13.66 -31.73
C SER A 712 -29.29 14.02 -32.92
N ASP A 713 -28.67 14.19 -34.10
CA ASP A 713 -29.35 14.33 -35.38
C ASP A 713 -29.96 13.00 -35.90
N ALA A 714 -29.59 11.87 -35.28
CA ALA A 714 -30.09 10.57 -35.66
C ALA A 714 -31.56 10.38 -35.28
N ARG A 715 -32.27 9.53 -36.03
CA ARG A 715 -33.62 9.10 -35.66
C ARG A 715 -33.57 8.39 -34.31
N VAL A 716 -34.63 8.55 -33.52
CA VAL A 716 -34.74 7.99 -32.16
C VAL A 716 -34.49 6.47 -32.17
N GLU A 717 -35.07 5.74 -33.12
CA GLU A 717 -34.88 4.28 -33.27
C GLU A 717 -33.41 3.89 -33.49
N ASP A 718 -32.70 4.67 -34.31
CA ASP A 718 -31.29 4.42 -34.60
C ASP A 718 -30.44 4.67 -33.35
N TYR A 719 -30.75 5.74 -32.60
CA TYR A 719 -30.10 6.05 -31.33
C TYR A 719 -30.33 4.97 -30.28
N GLU A 720 -31.59 4.56 -30.08
CA GLU A 720 -31.97 3.52 -29.13
C GLU A 720 -31.24 2.20 -29.43
N ARG A 721 -31.15 1.82 -30.71
CA ARG A 721 -30.38 0.65 -31.14
C ARG A 721 -28.89 0.78 -30.83
N TRP A 722 -28.30 1.96 -31.01
CA TRP A 722 -26.89 2.21 -30.72
C TRP A 722 -26.57 2.21 -29.22
N MET A 723 -27.53 2.65 -28.41
CA MET A 723 -27.43 2.84 -26.95
C MET A 723 -28.09 1.71 -26.13
N ALA A 724 -28.59 0.68 -26.79
CA ALA A 724 -29.21 -0.49 -26.17
C ALA A 724 -28.28 -1.12 -25.11
N PRO A 725 -28.85 -1.72 -24.03
CA PRO A 725 -28.05 -2.37 -23.00
C PRO A 725 -27.22 -3.53 -23.55
N PRO A 726 -26.08 -3.88 -22.91
CA PRO A 726 -25.34 -5.07 -23.27
C PRO A 726 -26.19 -6.33 -23.08
N THR A 727 -26.22 -7.20 -24.09
CA THR A 727 -26.75 -8.57 -23.98
C THR A 727 -25.59 -9.52 -23.70
N ALA A 728 -25.82 -10.50 -22.82
CA ALA A 728 -24.82 -11.49 -22.42
C ALA A 728 -24.39 -12.40 -23.56
#